data_AF-A0A9P8TRC8-F1
#
_entry.id   AF-A0A9P8TRC8-F1
#
_cell.length_a   1.000
_cell.length_b   1.000
_cell.length_c   1.000
_cell.angle_alpha   90.00
_cell.angle_beta   90.00
_cell.angle_gamma   90.00
#
_symmetry.space_group_name_H-M   'P 1'
#
loop_
_entity.id
_entity.type
_entity.pdbx_description
1 polymer ?
#
loop_
_entity_poly.entity_id
_entity_poly.type
_entity_poly.pdbx_seq_one_letter_code
_entity_poly.pdbx_strand_id
1 'polypeptide(L)'
;EVSRDYPVVITKYLENAKEIEMDAVARDGELVMHVVSEHVENAGVHSGDATLIVPPQDLDPETVKRIVVATAKIGKALNITGPYNIQFIAKNNEIKVIECNVRASRSFPFISKVVGTNMIEMATKAIMGLPITPYPVQKLPADYCAVKVPQFSFSRLAGADPILGVEMASTGEVATFGHNKYEAYLKSLISTGFHLPKKNILLSIGSYKEKVELLPSIKKLHEMGYKLFATAGTSDFINEHGIPVQYLEILNEEGEDQKSEYSLSEHLSKHLIDLYINLPSANRFRRPANYVSKGYQTRRMAVDYAVPLITNVKNAKLLIEALARNIQLNVSSIDAQTSHRTVSVPGLVNISSFVPSFNDAKDFEAVTKASLASGFTYNQILPISAEGVAIADTKQLNDVSETFAQTGYTDYSLSFAANQENDAQVSQAANSVASLFLSFNDFSKSDVSSVSEHLASWPQNKPIITDAKSTELASLLLLATLNNHAIHVTGVSSANDVNIIKLVKSKSALVTYDVSIYSLFLSQDEYPGATFLPTKADQAALWEDLESIDAFSVGVVPSLLAKFLNKPVSAALGIADALPLLFKAVNEDKLTVDDIVLRLHTNPIKIFNLPEQQSTVDLDLDRSISTLHASQVWSPFEGKLNGAVERVQFYGQTVTLEGELVVPQALGVDNSTFRKRMTSIAQDNVVLPTGPLTGSPSITRRARYSFSGEAAAGSPVAGSDSLLNTVTEGISEGSKGTELVSSRPPRELSPPGAIATYIRGNNPFLRRSILSVNQVTRQDMHALFTVAEEMRLAVERRGVLDLLEGRLLTTLFYEPSTRTSSSFDAAMQRLGGRVVSVTADNSSVVKGETLQDTIRSLSSYSDAIALRHPEVSSAAIAAKYSPVPILNAGNGSGEHPTQAFLDLFTIREELGTVNGITVTFMGDLKYGRPVHSLVKLLKLYQVRVNLVSPKELRLPDDLRTELINAGMLASESEELTKEIIGKSDILYCTRVQKERFASADDYERLKDSYVVDNKILAHAKQHMAILHPLPRVNEIKEEVDFDQRAAYFRQMRYGLFVRMALLAMVIGVDF
;
A
#
# COMPACT_ATOMS: atom_id res chain seq x y z
N GLU A 1 -9.18 43.05 16.37
CA GLU A 1 -9.73 42.85 15.02
C GLU A 1 -8.71 42.08 14.19
N VAL A 2 -9.13 41.08 13.40
CA VAL A 2 -8.23 40.31 12.51
C VAL A 2 -8.22 41.00 11.14
N SER A 3 -7.04 41.33 10.61
CA SER A 3 -6.91 41.99 9.30
C SER A 3 -7.45 41.10 8.17
N ARG A 4 -8.21 41.68 7.24
CA ARG A 4 -8.66 40.98 6.02
C ARG A 4 -7.51 40.67 5.05
N ASP A 5 -6.43 41.45 5.12
CA ASP A 5 -5.24 41.27 4.27
C ASP A 5 -4.28 40.21 4.84
N TYR A 6 -4.39 39.92 6.15
CA TYR A 6 -3.59 38.92 6.86
C TYR A 6 -4.48 38.01 7.73
N PRO A 7 -5.33 37.18 7.11
CA PRO A 7 -6.23 36.30 7.86
C PRO A 7 -5.42 35.22 8.60
N VAL A 8 -5.69 35.03 9.89
CA VAL A 8 -5.18 33.90 10.66
C VAL A 8 -6.20 32.78 10.60
N VAL A 9 -5.84 31.66 9.98
CA VAL A 9 -6.69 30.48 9.90
C VAL A 9 -6.59 29.68 11.19
N ILE A 10 -7.74 29.37 11.79
CA ILE A 10 -7.83 28.53 12.99
C ILE A 10 -8.57 27.26 12.63
N THR A 11 -7.90 26.13 12.76
CA THR A 11 -8.49 24.81 12.47
C THR A 11 -8.50 23.95 13.74
N LYS A 12 -9.59 23.22 13.96
CA LYS A 12 -9.71 22.29 15.09
C LYS A 12 -8.69 21.17 14.94
N TYR A 13 -7.76 21.08 15.90
CA TYR A 13 -6.82 19.96 15.99
C TYR A 13 -7.55 18.67 16.40
N LEU A 14 -7.44 17.62 15.59
CA LEU A 14 -8.06 16.33 15.84
C LEU A 14 -7.03 15.37 16.44
N GLU A 15 -7.07 15.22 17.77
CA GLU A 15 -6.14 14.34 18.48
C GLU A 15 -6.32 12.87 18.12
N ASN A 16 -5.22 12.12 18.04
CA ASN A 16 -5.18 10.67 17.79
C ASN A 16 -5.89 10.27 16.48
N ALA A 17 -5.79 11.10 15.45
CA ALA A 17 -6.24 10.75 14.11
C ALA A 17 -5.03 10.34 13.26
N LYS A 18 -5.28 9.46 12.28
CA LYS A 18 -4.28 9.11 11.27
C LYS A 18 -4.25 10.17 10.18
N GLU A 19 -3.07 10.44 9.67
CA GLU A 19 -2.88 11.25 8.47
C GLU A 19 -2.57 10.34 7.29
N ILE A 20 -3.10 10.71 6.13
CA ILE A 20 -3.04 9.89 4.91
C ILE A 20 -2.73 10.84 3.76
N GLU A 21 -1.74 10.48 2.95
CA GLU A 21 -1.34 11.23 1.78
C GLU A 21 -1.85 10.54 0.51
N MET A 22 -2.50 11.30 -0.37
CA MET A 22 -3.02 10.82 -1.64
C MET A 22 -2.40 11.61 -2.77
N ASP A 23 -1.66 10.92 -3.63
CA ASP A 23 -1.03 11.50 -4.81
C ASP A 23 -1.72 11.00 -6.07
N ALA A 24 -2.04 11.91 -6.99
CA ALA A 24 -2.86 11.59 -8.15
C ALA A 24 -2.48 12.39 -9.40
N VAL A 25 -2.80 11.82 -10.56
CA VAL A 25 -2.73 12.49 -11.86
C VAL A 25 -4.12 12.49 -12.47
N ALA A 26 -4.56 13.65 -12.95
CA ALA A 26 -5.83 13.82 -13.64
C ALA A 26 -5.65 14.42 -15.04
N ARG A 27 -6.62 14.18 -15.92
CA ARG A 27 -6.77 14.83 -17.23
C ARG A 27 -8.21 15.26 -17.39
N ASP A 28 -8.45 16.54 -17.64
CA ASP A 28 -9.78 17.12 -17.82
C ASP A 28 -10.73 16.79 -16.65
N GLY A 29 -10.17 16.79 -15.43
CA GLY A 29 -10.88 16.43 -14.21
C GLY A 29 -11.09 14.93 -13.97
N GLU A 30 -10.73 14.06 -14.91
CA GLU A 30 -10.81 12.61 -14.75
C GLU A 30 -9.53 12.02 -14.14
N LEU A 31 -9.68 11.09 -13.20
CA LEU A 31 -8.57 10.47 -12.48
C LEU A 31 -7.88 9.40 -13.36
N VAL A 32 -6.60 9.61 -13.67
CA VAL A 32 -5.78 8.74 -14.55
C VAL A 32 -4.92 7.75 -13.76
N MET A 33 -4.39 8.17 -12.61
CA MET A 33 -3.57 7.35 -11.71
C MET A 33 -3.65 7.91 -10.30
N HIS A 34 -3.54 7.05 -9.28
CA HIS A 34 -3.45 7.48 -7.89
C HIS A 34 -2.66 6.49 -7.02
N VAL A 35 -2.10 6.98 -5.91
CA VAL A 35 -1.42 6.18 -4.89
C VAL A 35 -1.78 6.71 -3.51
N VAL A 36 -2.16 5.81 -2.61
CA VAL A 36 -2.47 6.13 -1.20
C VAL A 36 -1.29 5.74 -0.33
N SER A 37 -0.81 6.68 0.48
CA SER A 37 0.28 6.50 1.42
C SER A 37 -0.21 6.71 2.84
N GLU A 38 0.19 5.83 3.76
CA GLU A 38 -0.15 5.92 5.18
C GLU A 38 0.97 6.56 5.98
N HIS A 39 0.66 7.52 6.85
CA HIS A 39 1.63 8.01 7.84
C HIS A 39 1.71 7.08 9.04
N VAL A 40 2.92 6.85 9.56
CA VAL A 40 3.11 6.12 10.83
C VAL A 40 2.72 7.00 12.02
N GLU A 41 3.12 8.26 12.00
CA GLU A 41 2.80 9.25 13.01
C GLU A 41 1.32 9.65 12.96
N ASN A 42 0.75 10.00 14.11
CA ASN A 42 -0.58 10.62 14.16
C ASN A 42 -0.51 12.05 13.60
N ALA A 43 -1.65 12.54 13.11
CA ALA A 43 -1.79 13.91 12.60
C ALA A 43 -1.31 14.95 13.63
N GLY A 44 -0.53 15.94 13.15
CA GLY A 44 0.11 16.96 13.98
C GLY A 44 1.63 16.99 13.89
N VAL A 45 2.23 15.94 13.32
CA VAL A 45 3.57 16.00 12.72
C VAL A 45 3.39 16.46 11.27
N HIS A 46 4.20 17.43 10.83
CA HIS A 46 4.17 17.91 9.45
C HIS A 46 4.40 16.74 8.47
N SER A 47 3.64 16.65 7.38
CA SER A 47 3.71 15.53 6.41
C SER A 47 5.12 15.31 5.84
N GLY A 48 5.88 16.39 5.67
CA GLY A 48 7.29 16.35 5.30
C GLY A 48 8.24 15.61 6.27
N ASP A 49 7.91 15.57 7.55
CA ASP A 49 8.68 14.91 8.61
C ASP A 49 8.05 13.56 9.00
N ALA A 50 6.97 13.14 8.33
CA ALA A 50 6.29 11.90 8.60
C ALA A 50 6.94 10.74 7.86
N THR A 51 6.87 9.56 8.48
CA THR A 51 7.24 8.29 7.86
C THR A 51 6.05 7.78 7.05
N LEU A 52 6.25 7.53 5.75
CA LEU A 52 5.21 7.04 4.85
C LEU A 52 5.36 5.54 4.59
N ILE A 53 4.25 4.83 4.54
CA ILE A 53 4.16 3.40 4.19
C ILE A 53 3.26 3.24 2.96
N VAL A 54 3.75 2.49 1.96
CA VAL A 54 3.00 2.15 0.74
C VAL A 54 3.19 0.67 0.41
N PRO A 55 2.13 -0.11 0.12
CA PRO A 55 0.72 0.27 0.29
C PRO A 55 0.35 0.47 1.77
N PRO A 56 -0.77 1.14 2.07
CA PRO A 56 -1.27 1.28 3.44
C PRO A 56 -1.47 -0.08 4.11
N GLN A 57 -1.08 -0.21 5.39
CA GLN A 57 -1.05 -1.48 6.11
C GLN A 57 -2.09 -1.53 7.24
N ASP A 58 -2.32 -0.40 7.91
CA ASP A 58 -3.19 -0.32 9.08
C ASP A 58 -4.43 0.55 8.83
N LEU A 59 -4.79 0.78 7.55
CA LEU A 59 -6.02 1.48 7.14
C LEU A 59 -7.14 0.50 6.77
N ASP A 60 -8.36 0.84 7.17
CA ASP A 60 -9.54 0.09 6.77
C ASP A 60 -9.78 0.24 5.26
N PRO A 61 -10.04 -0.85 4.50
CA PRO A 61 -10.27 -0.78 3.06
C PRO A 61 -11.41 0.17 2.65
N GLU A 62 -12.45 0.29 3.47
CA GLU A 62 -13.55 1.23 3.22
C GLU A 62 -13.09 2.68 3.37
N THR A 63 -12.21 2.96 4.33
CA THR A 63 -11.58 4.28 4.47
C THR A 63 -10.81 4.63 3.19
N VAL A 64 -10.01 3.69 2.66
CA VAL A 64 -9.24 3.92 1.43
C VAL A 64 -10.16 4.15 0.23
N LYS A 65 -11.21 3.35 0.05
CA LYS A 65 -12.20 3.55 -1.02
C LYS A 65 -12.84 4.94 -0.97
N ARG A 66 -13.20 5.41 0.23
CA ARG A 66 -13.77 6.74 0.41
C ARG A 66 -12.80 7.86 0.04
N ILE A 67 -11.51 7.68 0.33
CA ILE A 67 -10.46 8.62 -0.06
C ILE A 67 -10.37 8.70 -1.58
N VAL A 68 -10.30 7.54 -2.27
CA VAL A 68 -10.23 7.50 -3.75
C VAL A 68 -11.44 8.21 -4.37
N VAL A 69 -12.66 7.97 -3.87
CA VAL A 69 -13.87 8.64 -4.34
C VAL A 69 -13.82 10.14 -4.10
N ALA A 70 -13.36 10.59 -2.92
CA ALA A 70 -13.21 12.00 -2.62
C ALA A 70 -12.19 12.68 -3.55
N THR A 71 -11.07 12.02 -3.80
CA THR A 71 -10.02 12.47 -4.72
C THR A 71 -10.54 12.66 -6.13
N ALA A 72 -11.28 11.70 -6.66
CA ALA A 72 -11.91 11.82 -7.98
C ALA A 72 -12.90 12.99 -8.04
N LYS A 73 -13.70 13.20 -6.99
CA LYS A 73 -14.64 14.34 -6.91
C LYS A 73 -13.91 15.69 -6.89
N ILE A 74 -12.81 15.79 -6.16
CA ILE A 74 -12.00 17.01 -6.08
C ILE A 74 -11.31 17.29 -7.41
N GLY A 75 -10.71 16.27 -8.04
CA GLY A 75 -10.12 16.38 -9.38
C GLY A 75 -11.11 16.90 -10.42
N LYS A 76 -12.33 16.36 -10.41
CA LYS A 76 -13.42 16.81 -11.30
C LYS A 76 -13.90 18.22 -10.98
N ALA A 77 -14.10 18.55 -9.70
CA ALA A 77 -14.61 19.86 -9.29
C ALA A 77 -13.63 21.00 -9.60
N LEU A 78 -12.32 20.73 -9.53
CA LEU A 78 -11.27 21.69 -9.85
C LEU A 78 -10.82 21.62 -11.32
N ASN A 79 -11.39 20.72 -12.13
CA ASN A 79 -11.05 20.49 -13.53
C ASN A 79 -9.53 20.31 -13.75
N ILE A 80 -8.91 19.43 -12.95
CA ILE A 80 -7.45 19.28 -12.93
C ILE A 80 -6.95 18.54 -14.17
N THR A 81 -5.92 19.09 -14.81
CA THR A 81 -5.07 18.42 -15.80
C THR A 81 -3.61 18.52 -15.35
N GLY A 82 -3.04 17.40 -14.91
CA GLY A 82 -1.70 17.33 -14.33
C GLY A 82 -1.65 16.64 -12.95
N PRO A 83 -0.56 16.81 -12.20
CA PRO A 83 -0.36 16.18 -10.91
C PRO A 83 -1.03 16.99 -9.79
N TYR A 84 -1.58 16.31 -8.80
CA TYR A 84 -2.11 16.92 -7.60
C TYR A 84 -1.99 15.97 -6.40
N ASN A 85 -2.04 16.54 -5.21
CA ASN A 85 -1.90 15.85 -3.94
C ASN A 85 -2.97 16.32 -2.97
N ILE A 86 -3.50 15.39 -2.17
CA ILE A 86 -4.50 15.69 -1.16
C ILE A 86 -4.09 15.00 0.14
N GLN A 87 -4.07 15.77 1.22
CA GLN A 87 -3.84 15.24 2.56
C GLN A 87 -5.18 15.03 3.26
N PHE A 88 -5.36 13.85 3.83
CA PHE A 88 -6.55 13.45 4.54
C PHE A 88 -6.24 13.14 6.00
N ILE A 89 -7.21 13.40 6.87
CA ILE A 89 -7.22 12.93 8.25
C ILE A 89 -8.33 11.89 8.41
N ALA A 90 -7.99 10.74 8.99
CA ALA A 90 -8.91 9.63 9.22
C ALA A 90 -9.03 9.31 10.71
N LYS A 91 -10.27 9.24 11.20
CA LYS A 91 -10.58 8.80 12.57
C LYS A 91 -11.93 8.10 12.59
N ASN A 92 -12.02 6.92 13.19
CA ASN A 92 -13.25 6.11 13.27
C ASN A 92 -13.92 5.91 11.89
N ASN A 93 -13.13 5.59 10.85
CA ASN A 93 -13.55 5.47 9.45
C ASN A 93 -14.13 6.75 8.81
N GLU A 94 -14.07 7.91 9.47
CA GLU A 94 -14.42 9.19 8.88
C GLU A 94 -13.18 9.90 8.35
N ILE A 95 -13.29 10.37 7.10
CA ILE A 95 -12.24 11.12 6.43
C ILE A 95 -12.59 12.60 6.38
N LYS A 96 -11.59 13.47 6.57
CA LYS A 96 -11.67 14.89 6.23
C LYS A 96 -10.46 15.29 5.40
N VAL A 97 -10.66 16.22 4.48
CA VAL A 97 -9.57 16.83 3.72
C VAL A 97 -8.90 17.87 4.62
N ILE A 98 -7.56 17.82 4.69
CA ILE A 98 -6.74 18.85 5.32
C ILE A 98 -6.50 19.94 4.28
N GLU A 99 -5.89 19.58 3.15
CA GLU A 99 -5.56 20.46 2.05
C GLU A 99 -5.50 19.71 0.72
N CYS A 100 -5.60 20.47 -0.39
CA CYS A 100 -5.40 19.97 -1.75
C CYS A 100 -4.36 20.85 -2.44
N ASN A 101 -3.23 20.26 -2.82
CA ASN A 101 -2.17 20.87 -3.57
C ASN A 101 -2.32 20.52 -5.06
N VAL A 102 -2.70 21.48 -5.90
CA VAL A 102 -2.83 21.28 -7.37
C VAL A 102 -1.45 21.39 -8.05
N ARG A 103 -0.54 20.53 -7.63
CA ARG A 103 0.84 20.38 -8.11
C ARG A 103 1.40 19.04 -7.66
N ALA A 104 2.57 18.68 -8.18
CA ALA A 104 3.33 17.56 -7.64
C ALA A 104 3.70 17.81 -6.16
N SER A 105 3.52 16.78 -5.34
CA SER A 105 4.03 16.73 -3.97
C SER A 105 5.46 16.19 -3.95
N ARG A 106 6.06 16.22 -2.75
CA ARG A 106 7.39 15.67 -2.49
C ARG A 106 7.44 14.13 -2.55
N SER A 107 6.30 13.46 -2.44
CA SER A 107 6.20 12.00 -2.45
C SER A 107 6.12 11.42 -3.87
N PHE A 108 5.90 12.23 -4.92
CA PHE A 108 5.83 11.77 -6.31
C PHE A 108 7.03 10.90 -6.76
N PRO A 109 8.29 11.25 -6.46
CA PRO A 109 9.43 10.39 -6.79
C PRO A 109 9.36 9.03 -6.09
N PHE A 110 9.03 9.04 -4.80
CA PHE A 110 8.88 7.84 -3.98
C PHE A 110 7.78 6.93 -4.54
N ILE A 111 6.54 7.41 -4.62
CA ILE A 111 5.41 6.60 -5.09
C ILE A 111 5.60 6.10 -6.52
N SER A 112 6.24 6.89 -7.41
CA SER A 112 6.49 6.47 -8.79
C SER A 112 7.40 5.25 -8.87
N LYS A 113 8.40 5.19 -7.97
CA LYS A 113 9.30 4.05 -7.81
C LYS A 113 8.62 2.87 -7.13
N VAL A 114 7.71 3.13 -6.19
CA VAL A 114 6.92 2.06 -5.56
C VAL A 114 6.06 1.33 -6.60
N VAL A 115 5.34 2.08 -7.43
CA VAL A 115 4.37 1.51 -8.39
C VAL A 115 4.97 1.15 -9.75
N GLY A 116 6.27 1.36 -9.95
CA GLY A 116 6.95 1.11 -11.24
C GLY A 116 6.50 2.03 -12.38
N THR A 117 5.76 3.12 -12.10
CA THR A 117 5.23 4.04 -13.11
C THR A 117 5.65 5.47 -12.82
N ASN A 118 6.29 6.13 -13.77
CA ASN A 118 6.65 7.54 -13.65
C ASN A 118 5.41 8.45 -13.74
N MET A 119 4.85 8.81 -12.59
CA MET A 119 3.65 9.65 -12.52
C MET A 119 3.91 11.08 -12.98
N ILE A 120 5.15 11.57 -12.90
CA ILE A 120 5.51 12.89 -13.44
C ILE A 120 5.47 12.89 -14.96
N GLU A 121 6.02 11.85 -15.61
CA GLU A 121 5.93 11.69 -17.06
C GLU A 121 4.46 11.62 -17.51
N MET A 122 3.63 10.85 -16.80
CA MET A 122 2.20 10.76 -17.07
C MET A 122 1.51 12.12 -16.94
N ALA A 123 1.83 12.87 -15.89
CA ALA A 123 1.29 14.20 -15.67
C ALA A 123 1.73 15.20 -16.76
N THR A 124 3.00 15.16 -17.18
CA THR A 124 3.52 15.99 -18.29
C THR A 124 2.81 15.65 -19.60
N LYS A 125 2.63 14.37 -19.93
CA LYS A 125 1.88 13.94 -21.12
C LYS A 125 0.44 14.44 -21.08
N ALA A 126 -0.22 14.37 -19.91
CA ALA A 126 -1.57 14.90 -19.72
C ALA A 126 -1.66 16.41 -19.98
N ILE A 127 -0.72 17.19 -19.41
CA ILE A 127 -0.64 18.65 -19.62
C ILE A 127 -0.39 19.00 -21.09
N MET A 128 0.46 18.24 -21.78
CA MET A 128 0.79 18.45 -23.20
C MET A 128 -0.28 17.92 -24.17
N GLY A 129 -1.35 17.29 -23.67
CA GLY A 129 -2.39 16.67 -24.50
C GLY A 129 -1.94 15.40 -25.24
N LEU A 130 -0.78 14.85 -24.90
CA LEU A 130 -0.24 13.63 -25.51
C LEU A 130 -1.03 12.38 -25.08
N PRO A 131 -0.96 11.26 -25.84
CA PRO A 131 -1.55 9.99 -25.44
C PRO A 131 -0.98 9.50 -24.10
N ILE A 132 -1.86 9.05 -23.21
CA ILE A 132 -1.53 8.50 -21.89
C ILE A 132 -2.29 7.20 -21.67
N THR A 133 -1.63 6.21 -21.08
CA THR A 133 -2.26 4.96 -20.65
C THR A 133 -2.64 5.09 -19.17
N PRO A 134 -3.94 5.16 -18.83
CA PRO A 134 -4.38 5.19 -17.43
C PRO A 134 -4.16 3.82 -16.77
N TYR A 135 -3.71 3.81 -15.51
CA TYR A 135 -3.46 2.60 -14.72
C TYR A 135 -2.70 1.49 -15.48
N PRO A 136 -1.40 1.68 -15.78
CA PRO A 136 -0.60 0.65 -16.46
C PRO A 136 -0.58 -0.69 -15.70
N VAL A 137 -0.42 -1.79 -16.43
CA VAL A 137 -0.75 -3.18 -16.01
C VAL A 137 0.22 -3.77 -14.97
N GLN A 138 1.24 -3.05 -14.52
CA GLN A 138 2.19 -3.58 -13.53
C GLN A 138 1.52 -3.74 -12.16
N LYS A 139 1.31 -4.99 -11.75
CA LYS A 139 0.85 -5.33 -10.41
C LYS A 139 2.03 -5.31 -9.45
N LEU A 140 1.84 -4.68 -8.29
CA LEU A 140 2.78 -4.78 -7.18
C LEU A 140 2.89 -6.25 -6.73
N PRO A 141 4.09 -6.72 -6.33
CA PRO A 141 4.22 -8.05 -5.74
C PRO A 141 3.36 -8.18 -4.46
N ALA A 142 2.95 -9.41 -4.11
CA ALA A 142 2.10 -9.64 -2.93
C ALA A 142 2.83 -9.32 -1.61
N ASP A 143 4.09 -9.74 -1.49
CA ASP A 143 4.94 -9.51 -0.32
C ASP A 143 5.85 -8.30 -0.55
N TYR A 144 5.25 -7.12 -0.69
CA TYR A 144 5.97 -5.89 -1.02
C TYR A 144 5.45 -4.69 -0.24
N CYS A 145 6.38 -4.00 0.42
CA CYS A 145 6.12 -2.76 1.12
C CYS A 145 7.30 -1.81 0.91
N ALA A 146 6.99 -0.53 0.74
CA ALA A 146 7.95 0.55 0.68
C ALA A 146 7.75 1.50 1.85
N VAL A 147 8.84 1.97 2.44
CA VAL A 147 8.80 2.90 3.57
C VAL A 147 9.73 4.07 3.30
N LYS A 148 9.19 5.28 3.39
CA LYS A 148 9.94 6.54 3.33
C LYS A 148 10.09 7.11 4.74
N VAL A 149 11.31 7.41 5.14
CA VAL A 149 11.66 8.01 6.43
C VAL A 149 12.34 9.37 6.19
N PRO A 150 12.04 10.41 6.99
CA PRO A 150 12.72 11.70 6.91
C PRO A 150 14.20 11.64 7.33
N GLN A 151 15.04 12.42 6.66
CA GLN A 151 16.42 12.69 7.07
C GLN A 151 16.50 14.04 7.80
N PHE A 152 17.09 14.05 8.99
CA PHE A 152 17.28 15.26 9.79
C PHE A 152 18.74 15.69 9.87
N SER A 153 18.96 17.01 10.02
CA SER A 153 20.28 17.63 10.16
C SER A 153 20.50 18.27 11.55
N PHE A 154 19.84 17.75 12.59
CA PHE A 154 19.91 18.30 13.96
C PHE A 154 21.33 18.31 14.53
N SER A 155 22.26 17.48 14.06
CA SER A 155 23.68 17.50 14.45
C SER A 155 24.43 18.74 13.94
N ARG A 156 23.95 19.38 12.87
CA ARG A 156 24.55 20.60 12.29
C ARG A 156 23.90 21.89 12.80
N LEU A 157 22.68 21.79 13.36
CA LEU A 157 21.87 22.92 13.80
C LEU A 157 21.96 23.09 15.34
N ALA A 158 23.01 23.78 15.79
CA ALA A 158 23.18 24.09 17.21
C ALA A 158 22.01 24.93 17.73
N GLY A 159 21.47 24.56 18.90
CA GLY A 159 20.33 25.24 19.53
C GLY A 159 18.95 24.73 19.11
N ALA A 160 18.83 23.97 18.01
CA ALA A 160 17.55 23.39 17.59
C ALA A 160 17.10 22.24 18.50
N ASP A 161 15.83 22.26 18.93
CA ASP A 161 15.21 21.14 19.65
C ASP A 161 14.87 20.03 18.66
N PRO A 162 15.40 18.80 18.83
CA PRO A 162 15.07 17.68 17.95
C PRO A 162 13.71 17.08 18.32
N ILE A 163 12.65 17.86 18.15
CA ILE A 163 11.25 17.48 18.35
C ILE A 163 10.46 17.76 17.07
N LEU A 164 9.53 16.87 16.75
CA LEU A 164 8.65 17.02 15.60
C LEU A 164 7.41 17.84 15.98
N GLY A 165 6.94 18.66 15.05
CA GLY A 165 5.74 19.49 15.24
C GLY A 165 5.03 19.75 13.92
N VAL A 166 4.21 20.80 13.90
CA VAL A 166 3.45 21.22 12.71
C VAL A 166 4.31 21.93 11.65
N GLU A 167 5.52 22.36 12.02
CA GLU A 167 6.49 22.91 11.10
C GLU A 167 7.48 21.82 10.67
N MET A 168 7.91 21.87 9.40
CA MET A 168 8.87 20.93 8.85
C MET A 168 10.29 21.23 9.35
N ALA A 169 10.98 20.20 9.85
CA ALA A 169 12.37 20.26 10.30
C ALA A 169 13.32 19.36 9.51
N SER A 170 12.81 18.38 8.75
CA SER A 170 13.63 17.49 7.92
C SER A 170 14.31 18.24 6.76
N THR A 171 15.43 17.69 6.29
CA THR A 171 16.23 18.26 5.18
C THR A 171 16.30 17.35 3.97
N GLY A 172 15.86 16.10 4.10
CA GLY A 172 15.88 15.09 3.04
C GLY A 172 15.03 13.89 3.42
N GLU A 173 15.19 12.80 2.66
CA GLU A 173 14.41 11.58 2.82
C GLU A 173 15.20 10.37 2.37
N VAL A 174 14.84 9.21 2.94
CA VAL A 174 15.33 7.91 2.52
C VAL A 174 14.14 7.01 2.29
N ALA A 175 14.11 6.30 1.17
CA ALA A 175 13.09 5.31 0.84
C ALA A 175 13.74 3.96 0.61
N THR A 176 13.16 2.92 1.20
CA THR A 176 13.60 1.53 0.99
C THR A 176 12.40 0.61 0.82
N PHE A 177 12.68 -0.57 0.28
CA PHE A 177 11.72 -1.63 0.01
C PHE A 177 11.97 -2.81 0.94
N GLY A 178 10.97 -3.67 1.12
CA GLY A 178 11.07 -4.90 1.88
C GLY A 178 9.83 -5.76 1.70
N HIS A 179 9.89 -6.99 2.21
CA HIS A 179 8.76 -7.93 2.14
C HIS A 179 7.58 -7.48 3.02
N ASN A 180 7.86 -6.69 4.05
CA ASN A 180 6.87 -6.13 4.95
C ASN A 180 7.33 -4.77 5.49
N LYS A 181 6.40 -4.04 6.15
CA LYS A 181 6.69 -2.70 6.69
C LYS A 181 7.84 -2.66 7.70
N TYR A 182 8.07 -3.74 8.45
CA TYR A 182 9.10 -3.78 9.48
C TYR A 182 10.50 -3.89 8.89
N GLU A 183 10.67 -4.73 7.86
CA GLU A 183 11.92 -4.87 7.13
C GLU A 183 12.30 -3.56 6.42
N ALA A 184 11.36 -3.01 5.65
CA ALA A 184 11.55 -1.74 4.95
C ALA A 184 11.83 -0.59 5.94
N TYR A 185 11.13 -0.55 7.08
CA TYR A 185 11.40 0.48 8.09
C TYR A 185 12.81 0.38 8.69
N LEU A 186 13.29 -0.83 9.02
CA LEU A 186 14.66 -1.02 9.53
C LEU A 186 15.72 -0.65 8.48
N LYS A 187 15.54 -1.06 7.22
CA LYS A 187 16.43 -0.69 6.11
C LYS A 187 16.47 0.82 5.92
N SER A 188 15.32 1.50 5.97
CA SER A 188 15.23 2.95 5.89
C SER A 188 15.93 3.65 7.05
N LEU A 189 15.73 3.18 8.29
CA LEU A 189 16.42 3.74 9.46
C LEU A 189 17.94 3.59 9.35
N ILE A 190 18.46 2.39 9.05
CA ILE A 190 19.91 2.19 8.89
C ILE A 190 20.48 3.12 7.82
N SER A 191 19.74 3.29 6.72
CA SER A 191 20.14 4.15 5.59
C SER A 191 20.13 5.65 5.93
N THR A 192 19.44 6.11 6.98
CA THR A 192 19.56 7.50 7.48
C THR A 192 20.83 7.72 8.33
N GLY A 193 21.57 6.65 8.62
CA GLY A 193 22.69 6.61 9.56
C GLY A 193 22.28 6.18 10.98
N PHE A 194 21.06 5.69 11.18
CA PHE A 194 20.60 5.19 12.48
C PHE A 194 21.30 3.86 12.82
N HIS A 195 21.92 3.79 14.00
CA HIS A 195 22.50 2.54 14.50
C HIS A 195 21.48 1.76 15.35
N LEU A 196 21.26 0.49 15.04
CA LEU A 196 20.35 -0.35 15.82
C LEU A 196 20.90 -0.61 17.23
N PRO A 197 20.04 -0.61 18.27
CA PRO A 197 20.46 -0.80 19.65
C PRO A 197 21.00 -2.21 19.89
N LYS A 198 22.10 -2.32 20.64
CA LYS A 198 22.73 -3.60 20.96
C LYS A 198 22.34 -4.13 22.33
N LYS A 199 22.37 -3.29 23.37
CA LYS A 199 22.16 -3.72 24.76
C LYS A 199 21.36 -2.74 25.60
N ASN A 200 21.62 -1.43 25.52
CA ASN A 200 21.15 -0.48 26.52
C ASN A 200 20.18 0.55 25.92
N ILE A 201 18.97 0.64 26.47
CA ILE A 201 17.91 1.54 25.97
C ILE A 201 17.45 2.46 27.10
N LEU A 202 17.41 3.76 26.84
CA LEU A 202 16.90 4.79 27.75
C LEU A 202 15.47 5.20 27.37
N LEU A 203 14.58 5.25 28.36
CA LEU A 203 13.16 5.58 28.22
C LEU A 203 12.81 6.81 29.06
N SER A 204 12.27 7.85 28.42
CA SER A 204 11.71 9.00 29.12
C SER A 204 10.35 9.35 28.52
N ILE A 205 9.27 8.96 29.22
CA ILE A 205 7.90 9.05 28.71
C ILE A 205 7.10 10.01 29.59
N GLY A 206 6.58 11.08 28.99
CA GLY A 206 5.86 12.12 29.70
C GLY A 206 4.46 11.71 30.13
N SER A 207 3.57 11.41 29.16
CA SER A 207 2.15 11.19 29.46
C SER A 207 1.86 9.78 29.97
N TYR A 208 0.94 9.65 30.93
CA TYR A 208 0.47 8.34 31.41
C TYR A 208 -0.15 7.50 30.29
N LYS A 209 -0.89 8.14 29.36
CA LYS A 209 -1.49 7.48 28.21
C LYS A 209 -0.44 6.79 27.32
N GLU A 210 0.66 7.47 27.01
CA GLU A 210 1.75 6.90 26.21
C GLU A 210 2.52 5.81 26.97
N LYS A 211 2.68 5.95 28.29
CA LYS A 211 3.28 4.90 29.13
C LYS A 211 2.47 3.60 29.03
N VAL A 212 1.15 3.69 29.16
CA VAL A 212 0.25 2.53 29.01
C VAL A 212 0.29 1.99 27.57
N GLU A 213 0.28 2.86 26.56
CA GLU A 213 0.32 2.44 25.15
C GLU A 213 1.64 1.72 24.79
N LEU A 214 2.78 2.17 25.35
CA LEU A 214 4.10 1.62 25.06
C LEU A 214 4.46 0.43 25.96
N LEU A 215 3.74 0.20 27.06
CA LEU A 215 4.01 -0.88 28.01
C LEU A 215 4.17 -2.27 27.34
N PRO A 216 3.33 -2.70 26.38
CA PRO A 216 3.53 -3.98 25.69
C PRO A 216 4.86 -4.03 24.92
N SER A 217 5.29 -2.92 24.32
CA SER A 217 6.57 -2.82 23.61
C SER A 217 7.75 -2.83 24.59
N ILE A 218 7.63 -2.17 25.74
CA ILE A 218 8.66 -2.19 26.79
C ILE A 218 8.86 -3.61 27.34
N LYS A 219 7.77 -4.38 27.53
CA LYS A 219 7.85 -5.79 27.91
C LYS A 219 8.64 -6.62 26.90
N LYS A 220 8.34 -6.45 25.60
CA LYS A 220 9.09 -7.14 24.52
C LYS A 220 10.58 -6.80 24.57
N LEU A 221 10.96 -5.53 24.76
CA LEU A 221 12.37 -5.14 24.89
C LEU A 221 13.07 -5.87 26.05
N HIS A 222 12.41 -5.98 27.20
CA HIS A 222 12.94 -6.72 28.34
C HIS A 222 13.06 -8.23 28.04
N GLU A 223 12.05 -8.83 27.41
CA GLU A 223 12.05 -10.25 27.00
C GLU A 223 13.18 -10.58 26.00
N MET A 224 13.54 -9.62 25.14
CA MET A 224 14.66 -9.74 24.21
C MET A 224 16.04 -9.60 24.90
N GLY A 225 16.08 -9.26 26.19
CA GLY A 225 17.31 -9.14 26.97
C GLY A 225 17.98 -7.76 26.94
N TYR A 226 17.29 -6.71 26.50
CA TYR A 226 17.80 -5.34 26.60
C TYR A 226 17.82 -4.85 28.04
N LYS A 227 18.88 -4.16 28.44
CA LYS A 227 18.94 -3.45 29.72
C LYS A 227 18.25 -2.11 29.60
N LEU A 228 17.20 -1.93 30.40
CA LEU A 228 16.35 -0.74 30.37
C LEU A 228 16.83 0.29 31.39
N PHE A 229 16.89 1.53 30.96
CA PHE A 229 17.14 2.71 31.80
C PHE A 229 15.96 3.66 31.67
N ALA A 230 15.60 4.39 32.72
CA ALA A 230 14.48 5.32 32.67
C ALA A 230 14.62 6.52 33.62
N THR A 231 13.99 7.63 33.27
CA THR A 231 13.84 8.82 34.13
C THR A 231 12.83 8.57 35.25
N ALA A 232 12.88 9.34 36.34
CA ALA A 232 12.17 9.08 37.62
C ALA A 232 10.75 8.52 37.44
N GLY A 233 9.84 9.34 36.92
CA GLY A 233 8.43 8.94 36.77
C GLY A 233 8.18 7.85 35.71
N THR A 234 9.15 7.57 34.82
CA THR A 234 9.06 6.45 33.87
C THR A 234 9.57 5.17 34.51
N SER A 235 10.64 5.26 35.30
CA SER A 235 11.22 4.17 36.08
C SER A 235 10.21 3.61 37.09
N ASP A 236 9.55 4.48 37.85
CA ASP A 236 8.55 4.08 38.84
C ASP A 236 7.40 3.29 38.17
N PHE A 237 6.85 3.84 37.08
CA PHE A 237 5.78 3.19 36.32
C PHE A 237 6.19 1.81 35.78
N ILE A 238 7.38 1.68 35.22
CA ILE A 238 7.86 0.41 34.64
C ILE A 238 8.11 -0.62 35.75
N ASN A 239 8.70 -0.22 36.87
CA ASN A 239 8.94 -1.09 38.03
C ASN A 239 7.63 -1.58 38.66
N GLU A 240 6.61 -0.71 38.79
CA GLU A 240 5.26 -1.09 39.27
C GLU A 240 4.62 -2.20 38.43
N HIS A 241 4.97 -2.28 37.14
CA HIS A 241 4.48 -3.30 36.22
C HIS A 241 5.39 -4.54 36.13
N GLY A 242 6.33 -4.68 37.07
CA GLY A 242 7.15 -5.89 37.26
C GLY A 242 8.33 -6.03 36.31
N ILE A 243 8.80 -4.94 35.69
CA ILE A 243 9.93 -4.95 34.75
C ILE A 243 11.13 -4.24 35.40
N PRO A 244 12.30 -4.88 35.51
CA PRO A 244 13.48 -4.25 36.10
C PRO A 244 14.00 -3.13 35.20
N VAL A 245 14.12 -1.93 35.76
CA VAL A 245 14.65 -0.75 35.07
C VAL A 245 15.59 0.04 35.98
N GLN A 246 16.71 0.50 35.42
CA GLN A 246 17.68 1.32 36.14
C GLN A 246 17.30 2.81 36.03
N TYR A 247 17.20 3.48 37.16
CA TYR A 247 16.92 4.90 37.23
C TYR A 247 18.10 5.76 36.75
N LEU A 248 17.85 6.77 35.90
CA LEU A 248 18.81 7.80 35.49
C LEU A 248 18.17 9.19 35.48
N GLU A 249 18.87 10.21 35.96
CA GLU A 249 18.39 11.61 35.92
C GLU A 249 19.52 12.62 35.64
N ILE A 250 19.16 13.84 35.24
CA ILE A 250 20.11 14.94 35.12
C ILE A 250 20.43 15.47 36.52
N LEU A 251 21.69 15.35 36.91
CA LEU A 251 22.21 15.92 38.16
C LEU A 251 22.51 17.41 37.97
N ASN A 252 22.03 18.25 38.90
CA ASN A 252 22.42 19.67 38.94
C ASN A 252 23.73 19.82 39.71
N GLU A 253 24.57 20.79 39.33
CA GLU A 253 25.90 21.04 39.92
C GLU A 253 25.88 21.37 41.44
N GLU A 254 24.73 21.61 42.06
CA GLU A 254 24.62 22.04 43.47
C GLU A 254 24.35 20.89 44.48
N GLY A 255 24.36 19.63 44.06
CA GLY A 255 24.12 18.47 44.93
C GLY A 255 25.36 17.60 45.14
N GLU A 256 26.24 17.97 46.08
CA GLU A 256 27.28 17.10 46.61
C GLU A 256 26.61 15.90 47.32
N ASP A 257 26.51 14.74 46.65
CA ASP A 257 26.41 13.35 47.18
C ASP A 257 25.70 12.34 46.23
N GLN A 258 25.36 12.69 45.00
CA GLN A 258 24.78 11.71 44.06
C GLN A 258 25.85 10.98 43.25
N LYS A 259 25.89 9.65 43.38
CA LYS A 259 26.83 8.76 42.67
C LYS A 259 26.69 8.93 41.14
N SER A 260 27.82 9.04 40.43
CA SER A 260 27.94 9.11 38.97
C SER A 260 27.16 8.03 38.21
N GLU A 261 26.93 6.87 38.85
CA GLU A 261 26.17 5.74 38.31
C GLU A 261 24.69 6.06 38.01
N TYR A 262 24.13 7.16 38.51
CA TYR A 262 22.74 7.59 38.23
C TYR A 262 22.65 8.80 37.28
N SER A 263 23.79 9.30 36.78
CA SER A 263 23.85 10.47 35.91
C SER A 263 23.50 10.12 34.47
N LEU A 264 22.40 10.70 33.97
CA LEU A 264 21.97 10.54 32.58
C LEU A 264 22.99 11.14 31.60
N SER A 265 23.52 12.33 31.91
CA SER A 265 24.49 13.02 31.05
C SER A 265 25.79 12.22 30.91
N GLU A 266 26.26 11.59 31.99
CA GLU A 266 27.45 10.74 31.98
C GLU A 266 27.23 9.43 31.20
N HIS A 267 26.04 8.85 31.30
CA HIS A 267 25.69 7.64 30.53
C HIS A 267 25.63 7.91 29.02
N LEU A 268 25.13 9.09 28.61
CA LEU A 268 25.15 9.50 27.21
C LEU A 268 26.57 9.81 26.72
N SER A 269 27.36 10.55 27.50
CA SER A 269 28.72 10.95 27.09
C SER A 269 29.71 9.78 27.02
N LYS A 270 29.54 8.75 27.86
CA LYS A 270 30.32 7.52 27.83
C LYS A 270 29.80 6.47 26.82
N HIS A 271 28.79 6.81 26.01
CA HIS A 271 28.14 5.90 25.06
C HIS A 271 27.63 4.60 25.71
N LEU A 272 27.13 4.69 26.95
CA LEU A 272 26.52 3.55 27.64
C LEU A 272 25.08 3.31 27.22
N ILE A 273 24.45 4.21 26.46
CA ILE A 273 23.09 4.09 25.94
C ILE A 273 23.16 4.00 24.41
N ASP A 274 22.56 2.96 23.84
CA ASP A 274 22.55 2.72 22.38
C ASP A 274 21.31 3.32 21.69
N LEU A 275 20.24 3.58 22.44
CA LEU A 275 18.99 4.16 21.93
C LEU A 275 18.31 4.98 23.02
N TYR A 276 17.86 6.17 22.67
CA TYR A 276 17.04 7.01 23.53
C TYR A 276 15.63 7.19 22.96
N ILE A 277 14.61 6.74 23.70
CA ILE A 277 13.20 7.00 23.39
C ILE A 277 12.69 8.09 24.35
N ASN A 278 12.45 9.28 23.82
CA ASN A 278 11.99 10.44 24.57
C ASN A 278 10.62 10.91 24.05
N LEU A 279 9.54 10.61 24.78
CA LEU A 279 8.19 11.03 24.43
C LEU A 279 7.80 12.25 25.29
N PRO A 280 7.86 13.48 24.74
CA PRO A 280 7.63 14.70 25.51
C PRO A 280 6.16 14.83 25.94
N SER A 281 5.90 15.21 27.19
CA SER A 281 4.55 15.52 27.66
C SER A 281 4.04 16.83 27.08
N ALA A 282 2.78 16.87 26.64
CA ALA A 282 2.08 18.11 26.31
C ALA A 282 1.97 19.02 27.56
N ASN A 283 2.91 19.95 27.72
CA ASN A 283 2.82 20.95 28.78
C ASN A 283 1.74 21.98 28.40
N ARG A 284 0.63 22.01 29.16
CA ARG A 284 -0.49 22.96 29.00
C ARG A 284 -0.13 24.43 29.29
N PHE A 285 1.12 24.72 29.66
CA PHE A 285 1.59 26.07 29.98
C PHE A 285 2.53 26.58 28.90
N ARG A 286 2.11 27.61 28.17
CA ARG A 286 3.00 28.44 27.33
C ARG A 286 4.02 29.08 28.27
N ARG A 287 5.27 28.59 28.26
CA ARG A 287 6.37 29.12 29.09
C ARG A 287 7.23 30.11 28.28
N PRO A 288 7.91 31.08 28.94
CA PRO A 288 8.70 32.11 28.28
C PRO A 288 9.84 31.54 27.43
N ALA A 289 10.26 32.29 26.40
CA ALA A 289 11.31 31.91 25.44
C ALA A 289 12.68 31.57 26.06
N ASN A 290 12.93 31.95 27.32
CA ASN A 290 14.19 31.69 28.03
C ASN A 290 14.19 30.37 28.83
N TYR A 291 13.12 29.58 28.82
CA TYR A 291 13.04 28.34 29.60
C TYR A 291 13.51 27.13 28.79
N VAL A 292 14.78 26.73 28.98
CA VAL A 292 15.32 25.48 28.46
C VAL A 292 14.81 24.32 29.31
N SER A 293 13.96 23.45 28.75
CA SER A 293 13.44 22.29 29.50
C SER A 293 14.51 21.22 29.70
N LYS A 294 14.45 20.49 30.82
CA LYS A 294 15.30 19.30 31.04
C LYS A 294 15.18 18.30 29.88
N GLY A 295 13.97 18.13 29.33
CA GLY A 295 13.71 17.27 28.17
C GLY A 295 14.50 17.71 26.93
N TYR A 296 14.48 19.00 26.60
CA TYR A 296 15.30 19.57 25.52
C TYR A 296 16.78 19.24 25.70
N GLN A 297 17.33 19.48 26.89
CA GLN A 297 18.75 19.25 27.16
C GLN A 297 19.13 17.79 26.91
N THR A 298 18.34 16.82 27.41
CA THR A 298 18.63 15.40 27.18
C THR A 298 18.54 14.98 25.73
N ARG A 299 17.55 15.46 24.98
CA ARG A 299 17.43 15.13 23.56
C ARG A 299 18.58 15.72 22.76
N ARG A 300 18.98 16.96 23.09
CA ARG A 300 20.09 17.64 22.46
C ARG A 300 21.39 16.90 22.68
N MET A 301 21.68 16.52 23.93
CA MET A 301 22.83 15.69 24.29
C MET A 301 22.84 14.36 23.51
N ALA A 302 21.70 13.69 23.36
CA ALA A 302 21.64 12.44 22.61
C ALA A 302 22.06 12.63 21.15
N VAL A 303 21.57 13.67 20.47
CA VAL A 303 21.98 13.95 19.09
C VAL A 303 23.45 14.38 19.02
N ASP A 304 23.94 15.16 19.98
CA ASP A 304 25.34 15.63 20.00
C ASP A 304 26.33 14.50 20.26
N TYR A 305 25.95 13.51 21.07
CA TYR A 305 26.71 12.28 21.29
C TYR A 305 26.38 11.16 20.27
N ALA A 306 25.68 11.49 19.18
CA ALA A 306 25.30 10.55 18.13
C ALA A 306 24.55 9.30 18.63
N VAL A 307 23.81 9.43 19.73
CA VAL A 307 22.90 8.40 20.24
C VAL A 307 21.57 8.51 19.47
N PRO A 308 21.12 7.43 18.81
CA PRO A 308 19.84 7.39 18.11
C PRO A 308 18.67 7.84 19.00
N LEU A 309 17.83 8.73 18.47
CA LEU A 309 16.73 9.37 19.20
C LEU A 309 15.39 9.11 18.51
N ILE A 310 14.40 8.66 19.29
CA ILE A 310 13.00 8.55 18.84
C ILE A 310 12.11 9.40 19.73
N THR A 311 11.29 10.24 19.09
CA THR A 311 10.40 11.20 19.78
C THR A 311 8.91 10.97 19.57
N ASN A 312 8.52 9.97 18.79
CA ASN A 312 7.13 9.64 18.50
C ASN A 312 6.76 8.23 18.99
N VAL A 313 5.60 8.10 19.63
CA VAL A 313 5.13 6.82 20.21
C VAL A 313 4.87 5.75 19.14
N LYS A 314 4.37 6.12 17.96
CA LYS A 314 4.06 5.17 16.87
C LYS A 314 5.35 4.63 16.24
N ASN A 315 6.32 5.51 16.00
CA ASN A 315 7.64 5.11 15.52
C ASN A 315 8.37 4.21 16.52
N ALA A 316 8.29 4.52 17.83
CA ALA A 316 8.86 3.67 18.87
C ALA A 316 8.25 2.26 18.85
N LYS A 317 6.93 2.14 18.74
CA LYS A 317 6.25 0.84 18.63
C LYS A 317 6.66 0.09 17.37
N LEU A 318 6.74 0.78 16.23
CA LEU A 318 7.14 0.18 14.95
C LEU A 318 8.58 -0.34 15.01
N LEU A 319 9.52 0.44 15.56
CA LEU A 319 10.91 0.02 15.75
C LEU A 319 11.00 -1.21 16.65
N ILE A 320 10.37 -1.16 17.83
CA ILE A 320 10.46 -2.26 18.80
C ILE A 320 9.86 -3.54 18.23
N GLU A 321 8.75 -3.44 17.51
CA GLU A 321 8.15 -4.59 16.83
C GLU A 321 9.06 -5.14 15.73
N ALA A 322 9.73 -4.28 14.98
CA ALA A 322 10.67 -4.69 13.94
C ALA A 322 11.90 -5.39 14.53
N LEU A 323 12.43 -4.88 15.65
CA LEU A 323 13.54 -5.51 16.39
C LEU A 323 13.14 -6.88 16.93
N ALA A 324 11.93 -7.01 17.51
CA ALA A 324 11.42 -8.26 18.07
C ALA A 324 11.28 -9.38 17.02
N ARG A 325 11.08 -9.03 15.75
CA ARG A 325 10.96 -9.98 14.65
C ARG A 325 12.31 -10.54 14.16
N ASN A 326 13.44 -9.97 14.59
CA ASN A 326 14.78 -10.40 14.24
C ASN A 326 14.98 -10.69 12.73
N ILE A 327 14.56 -9.72 11.90
CA ILE A 327 14.51 -9.86 10.45
C ILE A 327 15.92 -9.83 9.87
N GLN A 328 16.24 -10.76 8.96
CA GLN A 328 17.49 -10.72 8.21
C GLN A 328 17.44 -9.63 7.14
N LEU A 329 18.39 -8.70 7.16
CA LEU A 329 18.42 -7.54 6.26
C LEU A 329 19.33 -7.78 5.03
N ASN A 330 19.29 -8.98 4.47
CA ASN A 330 20.07 -9.30 3.27
C ASN A 330 19.54 -8.51 2.06
N VAL A 331 20.43 -8.14 1.15
CA VAL A 331 20.04 -7.49 -0.11
C VAL A 331 19.38 -8.54 -1.02
N SER A 332 18.18 -8.23 -1.48
CA SER A 332 17.33 -9.06 -2.32
C SER A 332 16.93 -8.33 -3.61
N SER A 333 16.25 -9.03 -4.53
CA SER A 333 15.71 -8.41 -5.73
C SER A 333 14.61 -7.37 -5.45
N ILE A 334 13.97 -7.40 -4.28
CA ILE A 334 12.97 -6.39 -3.88
C ILE A 334 13.64 -5.05 -3.53
N ASP A 335 14.89 -5.09 -3.08
CA ASP A 335 15.66 -3.91 -2.68
C ASP A 335 16.14 -3.06 -3.87
N ALA A 336 16.06 -3.61 -5.08
CA ALA A 336 16.47 -2.94 -6.30
C ALA A 336 15.26 -2.69 -7.22
N GLN A 337 14.93 -1.42 -7.42
CA GLN A 337 13.93 -0.97 -8.40
C GLN A 337 14.67 -0.23 -9.52
N THR A 338 14.89 -0.92 -10.64
CA THR A 338 15.38 -0.30 -11.87
C THR A 338 14.19 0.34 -12.59
N SER A 339 14.41 1.50 -13.25
CA SER A 339 13.35 2.13 -14.06
C SER A 339 13.02 1.34 -15.33
N HIS A 340 13.79 0.28 -15.59
CA HIS A 340 13.82 -0.45 -16.83
C HIS A 340 13.96 -1.94 -16.55
N ARG A 341 13.30 -2.78 -17.34
CA ARG A 341 13.46 -4.23 -17.28
C ARG A 341 14.84 -4.59 -17.83
N THR A 342 15.70 -5.10 -16.97
CA THR A 342 16.99 -5.65 -17.39
C THR A 342 16.94 -7.17 -17.49
N VAL A 343 17.64 -7.73 -18.47
CA VAL A 343 17.78 -9.18 -18.64
C VAL A 343 19.23 -9.53 -18.94
N SER A 344 19.73 -10.60 -18.31
CA SER A 344 21.05 -11.14 -18.61
C SER A 344 20.92 -12.35 -19.51
N VAL A 345 21.55 -12.31 -20.68
CA VAL A 345 21.59 -13.40 -21.68
C VAL A 345 23.04 -13.85 -21.92
N PRO A 346 23.28 -15.08 -22.42
CA PRO A 346 24.62 -15.45 -22.89
C PRO A 346 25.06 -14.57 -24.07
N GLY A 347 26.38 -14.48 -24.33
CA GLY A 347 26.88 -13.72 -25.47
C GLY A 347 26.37 -14.26 -26.81
N LEU A 348 25.97 -13.36 -27.70
CA LEU A 348 25.27 -13.72 -28.93
C LEU A 348 26.25 -14.04 -30.06
N VAL A 349 25.78 -14.80 -31.05
CA VAL A 349 26.52 -15.26 -32.22
C VAL A 349 25.95 -14.60 -33.46
N ASN A 350 26.80 -13.90 -34.21
CA ASN A 350 26.48 -13.40 -35.53
C ASN A 350 26.98 -14.39 -36.59
N ILE A 351 26.08 -15.25 -37.08
CA ILE A 351 26.42 -16.40 -37.95
C ILE A 351 26.73 -16.05 -39.41
N SER A 352 26.35 -14.85 -39.85
CA SER A 352 26.55 -14.37 -41.23
C SER A 352 27.09 -12.95 -41.20
N SER A 353 28.24 -12.78 -40.53
CA SER A 353 28.88 -11.48 -40.36
C SER A 353 29.55 -11.05 -41.66
N PHE A 354 29.10 -9.92 -42.21
CA PHE A 354 29.59 -9.35 -43.45
C PHE A 354 30.69 -8.32 -43.19
N VAL A 355 31.82 -8.45 -43.89
CA VAL A 355 32.93 -7.49 -43.84
C VAL A 355 33.02 -6.80 -45.21
N PRO A 356 32.87 -5.47 -45.31
CA PRO A 356 32.84 -4.78 -46.60
C PRO A 356 34.12 -4.93 -47.42
N SER A 357 35.29 -4.89 -46.77
CA SER A 357 36.61 -5.06 -47.39
C SER A 357 37.51 -5.96 -46.55
N PHE A 358 38.24 -6.86 -47.20
CA PHE A 358 39.27 -7.71 -46.58
C PHE A 358 40.70 -7.20 -46.85
N ASN A 359 40.83 -6.09 -47.60
CA ASN A 359 42.13 -5.54 -48.00
C ASN A 359 42.91 -4.93 -46.84
N ASP A 360 42.22 -4.49 -45.78
CA ASP A 360 42.83 -4.03 -44.54
C ASP A 360 42.10 -4.59 -43.30
N ALA A 361 42.76 -4.53 -42.15
CA ALA A 361 42.17 -5.01 -40.90
C ALA A 361 41.09 -4.06 -40.32
N LYS A 362 40.88 -2.87 -40.90
CA LYS A 362 40.07 -1.82 -40.27
C LYS A 362 38.59 -2.16 -40.29
N ASP A 363 38.11 -2.67 -41.42
CA ASP A 363 36.70 -3.05 -41.54
C ASP A 363 36.38 -4.24 -40.63
N PHE A 364 37.28 -5.23 -40.54
CA PHE A 364 37.14 -6.34 -39.60
C PHE A 364 37.18 -5.88 -38.13
N GLU A 365 38.13 -5.01 -37.79
CA GLU A 365 38.20 -4.40 -36.46
C GLU A 365 36.89 -3.66 -36.12
N ALA A 366 36.37 -2.87 -37.05
CA ALA A 366 35.11 -2.13 -36.86
C ALA A 366 33.89 -3.07 -36.73
N VAL A 367 33.81 -4.14 -37.53
CA VAL A 367 32.76 -5.18 -37.40
C VAL A 367 32.80 -5.80 -36.01
N THR A 368 33.97 -6.24 -35.54
CA THR A 368 34.08 -6.93 -34.24
C THR A 368 33.85 -5.99 -33.07
N LYS A 369 34.29 -4.73 -33.14
CA LYS A 369 33.94 -3.70 -32.14
C LYS A 369 32.44 -3.45 -32.06
N ALA A 370 31.79 -3.23 -33.20
CA ALA A 370 30.35 -3.00 -33.25
C ALA A 370 29.53 -4.21 -32.79
N SER A 371 30.00 -5.41 -33.11
CA SER A 371 29.43 -6.67 -32.62
C SER A 371 29.47 -6.74 -31.10
N LEU A 372 30.64 -6.49 -30.51
CA LEU A 372 30.82 -6.55 -29.07
C LEU A 372 30.03 -5.44 -28.34
N ALA A 373 29.94 -4.24 -28.91
CA ALA A 373 29.07 -3.17 -28.42
C ALA A 373 27.58 -3.55 -28.46
N SER A 374 27.19 -4.36 -29.45
CA SER A 374 25.82 -4.81 -29.67
C SER A 374 25.53 -6.19 -29.04
N GLY A 375 26.40 -6.70 -28.16
CA GLY A 375 26.17 -7.94 -27.41
C GLY A 375 26.52 -9.24 -28.16
N PHE A 376 27.04 -9.15 -29.38
CA PHE A 376 27.57 -10.31 -30.11
C PHE A 376 29.02 -10.56 -29.70
N THR A 377 29.30 -11.72 -29.13
CA THR A 377 30.65 -12.11 -28.68
C THR A 377 31.36 -13.06 -29.63
N TYR A 378 30.64 -13.57 -30.65
CA TYR A 378 31.18 -14.43 -31.68
C TYR A 378 30.72 -13.99 -33.09
N ASN A 379 31.65 -13.94 -34.05
CA ASN A 379 31.38 -13.62 -35.45
C ASN A 379 31.82 -14.75 -36.39
N GLN A 380 30.88 -15.34 -37.13
CA GLN A 380 31.19 -16.21 -38.26
C GLN A 380 31.24 -15.37 -39.53
N ILE A 381 32.45 -15.20 -40.07
CA ILE A 381 32.73 -14.30 -41.18
C ILE A 381 32.34 -14.96 -42.49
N LEU A 382 31.50 -14.27 -43.27
CA LEU A 382 31.17 -14.67 -44.63
C LEU A 382 32.38 -14.46 -45.55
N PRO A 383 32.64 -15.34 -46.53
CA PRO A 383 33.77 -15.20 -47.44
C PRO A 383 33.51 -14.25 -48.61
N ILE A 384 32.52 -13.35 -48.47
CA ILE A 384 32.08 -12.38 -49.46
C ILE A 384 32.20 -10.96 -48.91
N SER A 385 32.55 -10.04 -49.78
CA SER A 385 32.78 -8.61 -49.51
C SER A 385 31.90 -7.75 -50.42
N ALA A 386 32.03 -6.42 -50.33
CA ALA A 386 31.31 -5.51 -51.22
C ALA A 386 31.77 -5.62 -52.69
N GLU A 387 32.98 -6.15 -52.91
CA GLU A 387 33.62 -6.32 -54.23
C GLU A 387 33.41 -7.74 -54.82
N GLY A 388 32.79 -8.65 -54.07
CA GLY A 388 32.57 -10.05 -54.47
C GLY A 388 33.23 -11.05 -53.51
N VAL A 389 33.52 -12.26 -54.00
CA VAL A 389 34.15 -13.32 -53.22
C VAL A 389 35.56 -12.92 -52.79
N ALA A 390 35.82 -12.96 -51.48
CA ALA A 390 37.07 -12.50 -50.87
C ALA A 390 37.98 -13.64 -50.39
N ILE A 391 37.42 -14.81 -50.07
CA ILE A 391 38.16 -15.97 -49.57
C ILE A 391 37.81 -17.20 -50.42
N ALA A 392 38.44 -17.34 -51.59
CA ALA A 392 38.23 -18.45 -52.53
C ALA A 392 39.49 -19.27 -52.84
N ASP A 393 40.67 -18.80 -52.42
CA ASP A 393 41.92 -19.55 -52.53
C ASP A 393 42.70 -19.58 -51.21
N THR A 394 43.63 -20.53 -51.09
CA THR A 394 44.39 -20.74 -49.84
C THR A 394 45.33 -19.60 -49.50
N LYS A 395 45.76 -18.79 -50.49
CA LYS A 395 46.65 -17.65 -50.25
C LYS A 395 45.86 -16.49 -49.61
N GLN A 396 44.70 -16.16 -50.19
CA GLN A 396 43.75 -15.19 -49.63
C GLN A 396 43.36 -15.57 -48.20
N LEU A 397 43.09 -16.85 -47.95
CA LEU A 397 42.75 -17.33 -46.61
C LEU A 397 43.88 -17.08 -45.59
N ASN A 398 45.14 -17.36 -45.96
CA ASN A 398 46.28 -17.13 -45.08
C ASN A 398 46.50 -15.63 -44.84
N ASP A 399 46.44 -14.81 -45.89
CA ASP A 399 46.59 -13.35 -45.81
C ASP A 399 45.53 -12.73 -44.87
N VAL A 400 44.27 -13.19 -44.97
CA VAL A 400 43.16 -12.76 -44.10
C VAL A 400 43.33 -13.26 -42.66
N SER A 401 43.70 -14.53 -42.46
CA SER A 401 43.89 -15.10 -41.13
C SER A 401 45.00 -14.38 -40.34
N GLU A 402 46.14 -14.08 -40.98
CA GLU A 402 47.22 -13.31 -40.37
C GLU A 402 46.80 -11.88 -40.02
N THR A 403 46.04 -11.23 -40.91
CA THR A 403 45.56 -9.85 -40.72
C THR A 403 44.55 -9.75 -39.56
N PHE A 404 43.67 -10.74 -39.41
CA PHE A 404 42.59 -10.72 -38.43
C PHE A 404 43.03 -11.16 -37.03
N ALA A 405 44.05 -12.03 -36.94
CA ALA A 405 44.51 -12.61 -35.67
C ALA A 405 44.93 -11.57 -34.61
N GLN A 406 45.30 -10.36 -35.01
CA GLN A 406 45.76 -9.30 -34.09
C GLN A 406 44.73 -8.17 -33.86
N THR A 407 43.57 -8.22 -34.53
CA THR A 407 42.63 -7.08 -34.58
C THR A 407 41.20 -7.41 -34.15
N GLY A 408 40.87 -8.69 -33.92
CA GLY A 408 39.54 -9.13 -33.52
C GLY A 408 39.19 -8.83 -32.05
N TYR A 409 38.08 -8.14 -31.80
CA TYR A 409 37.56 -7.88 -30.45
C TYR A 409 36.62 -8.98 -29.93
N THR A 410 36.02 -9.74 -30.85
CA THR A 410 35.15 -10.90 -30.57
C THR A 410 35.85 -12.19 -30.98
N ASP A 411 35.45 -13.32 -30.43
CA ASP A 411 35.79 -14.60 -31.05
C ASP A 411 35.25 -14.65 -32.49
N TYR A 412 35.93 -15.36 -33.38
CA TYR A 412 35.48 -15.45 -34.77
C TYR A 412 35.88 -16.76 -35.44
N SER A 413 35.24 -17.03 -36.58
CA SER A 413 35.66 -18.09 -37.51
C SER A 413 35.49 -17.68 -38.95
N LEU A 414 36.39 -18.15 -39.81
CA LEU A 414 36.37 -17.90 -41.25
C LEU A 414 35.63 -19.00 -42.00
N SER A 415 34.97 -18.60 -43.09
CA SER A 415 34.40 -19.51 -44.09
C SER A 415 35.24 -19.47 -45.36
N PHE A 416 35.14 -20.51 -46.19
CA PHE A 416 35.79 -20.58 -47.50
C PHE A 416 34.73 -20.62 -48.61
N ALA A 417 34.85 -19.81 -49.65
CA ALA A 417 33.94 -19.82 -50.78
C ALA A 417 34.35 -20.88 -51.82
N ALA A 418 33.40 -21.71 -52.23
CA ALA A 418 33.56 -22.59 -53.38
C ALA A 418 33.26 -21.81 -54.69
N ASN A 419 34.01 -22.12 -55.74
CA ASN A 419 33.79 -21.63 -57.10
C ASN A 419 33.94 -22.78 -58.10
N GLN A 420 33.81 -22.51 -59.40
CA GLN A 420 33.85 -23.55 -60.45
C GLN A 420 35.22 -24.23 -60.61
N GLU A 421 36.31 -23.63 -60.11
CA GLU A 421 37.69 -24.03 -60.43
C GLU A 421 38.53 -24.42 -59.20
N ASN A 422 37.97 -24.39 -57.98
CA ASN A 422 38.73 -24.55 -56.73
C ASN A 422 38.46 -25.83 -55.93
N ASP A 423 37.85 -26.87 -56.54
CA ASP A 423 37.52 -28.15 -55.90
C ASP A 423 38.73 -28.82 -55.21
N ALA A 424 39.90 -28.80 -55.87
CA ALA A 424 41.12 -29.36 -55.31
C ALA A 424 41.67 -28.56 -54.10
N GLN A 425 41.39 -27.25 -54.03
CA GLN A 425 41.84 -26.37 -52.94
C GLN A 425 40.91 -26.44 -51.73
N VAL A 426 39.62 -26.71 -51.94
CA VAL A 426 38.61 -26.82 -50.87
C VAL A 426 39.01 -27.88 -49.83
N SER A 427 39.51 -29.04 -50.26
CA SER A 427 40.03 -30.08 -49.36
C SER A 427 41.24 -29.62 -48.53
N GLN A 428 42.10 -28.76 -49.09
CA GLN A 428 43.28 -28.23 -48.40
C GLN A 428 42.88 -27.16 -47.38
N ALA A 429 41.99 -26.24 -47.77
CA ALA A 429 41.46 -25.18 -46.91
C ALA A 429 40.59 -25.72 -45.77
N ALA A 430 39.97 -26.90 -45.94
CA ALA A 430 39.06 -27.50 -44.96
C ALA A 430 39.65 -27.65 -43.55
N ASN A 431 40.97 -27.70 -43.36
CA ASN A 431 41.56 -27.77 -42.02
C ASN A 431 41.69 -26.40 -41.33
N SER A 432 41.60 -25.30 -42.08
CA SER A 432 41.86 -23.92 -41.62
C SER A 432 40.61 -23.04 -41.53
N VAL A 433 39.46 -23.49 -42.04
CA VAL A 433 38.17 -22.75 -41.97
C VAL A 433 37.09 -23.52 -41.22
N ALA A 434 36.07 -22.85 -40.70
CA ALA A 434 34.95 -23.49 -40.00
C ALA A 434 33.90 -24.08 -40.96
N SER A 435 33.61 -23.38 -42.06
CA SER A 435 32.52 -23.72 -43.00
C SER A 435 32.89 -23.51 -44.46
N LEU A 436 32.23 -24.25 -45.35
CA LEU A 436 32.23 -24.02 -46.80
C LEU A 436 31.02 -23.18 -47.19
N PHE A 437 31.19 -22.16 -48.01
CA PHE A 437 30.13 -21.31 -48.53
C PHE A 437 29.94 -21.55 -50.04
N LEU A 438 28.73 -21.95 -50.43
CA LEU A 438 28.32 -22.17 -51.81
C LEU A 438 27.49 -20.97 -52.29
N SER A 439 28.16 -20.02 -52.96
CA SER A 439 27.56 -18.80 -53.53
C SER A 439 26.88 -19.07 -54.87
N PHE A 440 25.56 -19.05 -54.93
CA PHE A 440 24.84 -19.34 -56.19
C PHE A 440 24.75 -18.15 -57.16
N ASN A 441 25.30 -16.99 -56.80
CA ASN A 441 25.54 -15.91 -57.76
C ASN A 441 26.73 -16.20 -58.68
N ASP A 442 27.69 -17.04 -58.25
CA ASP A 442 28.94 -17.32 -58.96
C ASP A 442 28.92 -18.66 -59.73
N PHE A 443 28.04 -19.59 -59.36
CA PHE A 443 27.78 -20.81 -60.13
C PHE A 443 26.74 -20.54 -61.22
N SER A 444 27.09 -20.76 -62.49
CA SER A 444 26.10 -20.65 -63.59
C SER A 444 24.94 -21.65 -63.40
N LYS A 445 23.74 -21.31 -63.92
CA LYS A 445 22.44 -22.02 -63.75
C LYS A 445 22.39 -23.53 -64.09
N SER A 446 23.51 -24.18 -64.38
CA SER A 446 23.54 -25.54 -64.92
C SER A 446 24.80 -26.33 -64.57
N ASP A 447 25.33 -26.23 -63.34
CA ASP A 447 26.56 -26.94 -62.96
C ASP A 447 26.42 -27.78 -61.67
N VAL A 448 25.43 -28.67 -61.69
CA VAL A 448 25.15 -29.65 -60.62
C VAL A 448 26.36 -30.59 -60.39
N SER A 449 27.18 -30.81 -61.42
CA SER A 449 28.43 -31.57 -61.39
C SER A 449 29.46 -30.96 -60.43
N SER A 450 29.81 -29.69 -60.62
CA SER A 450 30.81 -29.01 -59.78
C SER A 450 30.40 -28.98 -58.30
N VAL A 451 29.13 -28.70 -58.03
CA VAL A 451 28.58 -28.72 -56.66
C VAL A 451 28.69 -30.13 -56.04
N SER A 452 28.40 -31.19 -56.79
CA SER A 452 28.55 -32.56 -56.30
C SER A 452 30.00 -32.93 -55.98
N GLU A 453 30.97 -32.41 -56.74
CA GLU A 453 32.41 -32.62 -56.49
C GLU A 453 32.87 -31.90 -55.21
N HIS A 454 32.42 -30.66 -54.99
CA HIS A 454 32.65 -29.92 -53.75
C HIS A 454 32.06 -30.61 -52.53
N LEU A 455 30.83 -31.15 -52.65
CA LEU A 455 30.21 -31.92 -51.57
C LEU A 455 30.99 -33.20 -51.27
N ALA A 456 31.50 -33.89 -52.29
CA ALA A 456 32.28 -35.12 -52.11
C ALA A 456 33.66 -34.86 -51.47
N SER A 457 34.26 -33.70 -51.74
CA SER A 457 35.59 -33.33 -51.24
C SER A 457 35.57 -32.70 -49.83
N TRP A 458 34.41 -32.20 -49.38
CA TRP A 458 34.26 -31.54 -48.09
C TRP A 458 34.10 -32.54 -46.92
N PRO A 459 34.69 -32.29 -45.73
CA PRO A 459 34.49 -33.16 -44.58
C PRO A 459 33.04 -33.21 -44.08
N GLN A 460 32.49 -34.41 -43.88
CA GLN A 460 31.11 -34.61 -43.40
C GLN A 460 30.82 -33.97 -42.03
N ASN A 461 31.84 -33.77 -41.21
CA ASN A 461 31.70 -33.19 -39.87
C ASN A 461 31.79 -31.66 -39.85
N LYS A 462 31.90 -31.00 -41.01
CA LYS A 462 31.92 -29.54 -41.12
C LYS A 462 30.68 -29.01 -41.85
N PRO A 463 30.08 -27.91 -41.36
CA PRO A 463 28.88 -27.34 -41.94
C PRO A 463 29.15 -26.74 -43.33
N ILE A 464 28.13 -26.80 -44.18
CA ILE A 464 28.08 -26.11 -45.48
C ILE A 464 27.00 -25.03 -45.41
N ILE A 465 27.29 -23.85 -45.93
CA ILE A 465 26.39 -22.69 -45.99
C ILE A 465 26.09 -22.38 -47.45
N THR A 466 24.86 -21.99 -47.76
CA THR A 466 24.46 -21.60 -49.12
C THR A 466 23.42 -20.49 -49.10
N ASP A 467 23.44 -19.63 -50.12
CA ASP A 467 22.45 -18.58 -50.38
C ASP A 467 21.49 -18.92 -51.55
N ALA A 468 21.45 -20.20 -51.96
CA ALA A 468 20.62 -20.69 -53.06
C ALA A 468 19.12 -20.42 -52.86
N LYS A 469 18.41 -20.12 -53.95
CA LYS A 469 16.97 -19.79 -53.92
C LYS A 469 16.16 -20.66 -54.89
N SER A 470 14.87 -20.83 -54.60
CA SER A 470 13.89 -21.44 -55.51
C SER A 470 14.29 -22.83 -56.04
N THR A 471 14.38 -23.01 -57.37
CA THR A 471 14.66 -24.31 -58.01
C THR A 471 16.08 -24.82 -57.72
N GLU A 472 17.03 -23.90 -57.55
CA GLU A 472 18.42 -24.23 -57.24
C GLU A 472 18.54 -24.78 -55.82
N LEU A 473 17.82 -24.17 -54.87
CA LEU A 473 17.74 -24.62 -53.49
C LEU A 473 17.23 -26.07 -53.39
N ALA A 474 16.15 -26.42 -54.10
CA ALA A 474 15.62 -27.78 -54.08
C ALA A 474 16.63 -28.83 -54.58
N SER A 475 17.38 -28.48 -55.63
CA SER A 475 18.41 -29.35 -56.22
C SER A 475 19.59 -29.56 -55.26
N LEU A 476 20.05 -28.49 -54.62
CA LEU A 476 21.15 -28.52 -53.67
C LEU A 476 20.79 -29.27 -52.39
N LEU A 477 19.60 -29.04 -51.83
CA LEU A 477 19.13 -29.75 -50.64
C LEU A 477 19.02 -31.25 -50.90
N LEU A 478 18.58 -31.66 -52.10
CA LEU A 478 18.55 -33.06 -52.50
C LEU A 478 19.97 -33.65 -52.56
N LEU A 479 20.91 -32.97 -53.22
CA LEU A 479 22.31 -33.43 -53.29
C LEU A 479 22.97 -33.52 -51.92
N ALA A 480 22.79 -32.52 -51.06
CA ALA A 480 23.34 -32.53 -49.70
C ALA A 480 22.75 -33.67 -48.88
N THR A 481 21.44 -33.91 -48.99
CA THR A 481 20.77 -35.02 -48.30
C THR A 481 21.26 -36.39 -48.80
N LEU A 482 21.46 -36.55 -50.12
CA LEU A 482 22.00 -37.78 -50.70
C LEU A 482 23.43 -38.08 -50.23
N ASN A 483 24.24 -37.04 -50.02
CA ASN A 483 25.62 -37.17 -49.54
C ASN A 483 25.73 -37.12 -47.99
N ASN A 484 24.60 -37.08 -47.27
CA ASN A 484 24.54 -37.01 -45.80
C ASN A 484 25.31 -35.81 -45.20
N HIS A 485 25.29 -34.67 -45.88
CA HIS A 485 25.90 -33.43 -45.39
C HIS A 485 24.91 -32.55 -44.65
N ALA A 486 25.38 -31.94 -43.55
CA ALA A 486 24.67 -30.86 -42.88
C ALA A 486 24.77 -29.57 -43.71
N ILE A 487 23.63 -28.99 -44.05
CA ILE A 487 23.55 -27.77 -44.87
C ILE A 487 22.69 -26.71 -44.17
N HIS A 488 23.20 -25.49 -44.18
CA HIS A 488 22.55 -24.31 -43.65
C HIS A 488 22.24 -23.33 -44.78
N VAL A 489 20.97 -22.96 -44.95
CA VAL A 489 20.54 -22.00 -45.96
C VAL A 489 20.47 -20.62 -45.32
N THR A 490 21.26 -19.67 -45.81
CA THR A 490 21.34 -18.33 -45.22
C THR A 490 20.50 -17.30 -45.95
N GLY A 491 19.92 -16.34 -45.21
CA GLY A 491 19.17 -15.23 -45.79
C GLY A 491 17.86 -15.63 -46.48
N VAL A 492 17.15 -16.62 -45.95
CA VAL A 492 15.84 -17.04 -46.49
C VAL A 492 14.82 -15.93 -46.28
N SER A 493 14.12 -15.53 -47.35
CA SER A 493 13.13 -14.45 -47.29
C SER A 493 11.82 -14.73 -48.01
N SER A 494 11.70 -15.83 -48.78
CA SER A 494 10.46 -16.16 -49.50
C SER A 494 9.70 -17.31 -48.83
N ALA A 495 8.36 -17.25 -48.85
CA ALA A 495 7.51 -18.32 -48.32
C ALA A 495 7.70 -19.63 -49.10
N ASN A 496 8.01 -19.55 -50.40
CA ASN A 496 8.27 -20.73 -51.23
C ASN A 496 9.54 -21.48 -50.78
N ASP A 497 10.62 -20.75 -50.49
CA ASP A 497 11.87 -21.36 -50.02
C ASP A 497 11.71 -21.99 -48.64
N VAL A 498 10.98 -21.33 -47.72
CA VAL A 498 10.62 -21.89 -46.41
C VAL A 498 9.87 -23.23 -46.56
N ASN A 499 8.88 -23.29 -47.45
CA ASN A 499 8.12 -24.52 -47.71
C ASN A 499 9.00 -25.66 -48.28
N ILE A 500 9.92 -25.34 -49.19
CA ILE A 500 10.88 -26.32 -49.73
C ILE A 500 11.76 -26.86 -48.59
N ILE A 501 12.31 -25.97 -47.76
CA ILE A 501 13.20 -26.36 -46.66
C ILE A 501 12.44 -27.23 -45.65
N LYS A 502 11.23 -26.84 -45.24
CA LYS A 502 10.39 -27.62 -44.31
C LYS A 502 10.08 -29.02 -44.85
N LEU A 503 9.79 -29.14 -46.14
CA LEU A 503 9.55 -30.43 -46.77
C LEU A 503 10.77 -31.36 -46.64
N VAL A 504 11.98 -30.84 -46.87
CA VAL A 504 13.21 -31.63 -46.73
C VAL A 504 13.53 -31.90 -45.26
N LYS A 505 13.34 -30.91 -44.37
CA LYS A 505 13.57 -31.02 -42.93
C LYS A 505 12.70 -32.10 -42.27
N SER A 506 11.48 -32.33 -42.79
CA SER A 506 10.62 -33.45 -42.37
C SER A 506 11.21 -34.84 -42.66
N LYS A 507 12.17 -34.94 -43.58
CA LYS A 507 12.84 -36.18 -44.00
C LYS A 507 14.27 -36.30 -43.49
N SER A 508 14.96 -35.18 -43.26
CA SER A 508 16.35 -35.14 -42.76
C SER A 508 16.54 -33.97 -41.81
N ALA A 509 16.99 -34.25 -40.58
CA ALA A 509 17.28 -33.23 -39.57
C ALA A 509 18.59 -32.45 -39.81
N LEU A 510 19.29 -32.71 -40.93
CA LEU A 510 20.58 -32.10 -41.28
C LEU A 510 20.43 -30.77 -42.04
N VAL A 511 19.21 -30.35 -42.36
CA VAL A 511 18.92 -29.08 -43.04
C VAL A 511 18.46 -28.04 -42.02
N THR A 512 19.12 -26.90 -42.01
CA THR A 512 18.74 -25.74 -41.19
C THR A 512 18.76 -24.47 -42.01
N TYR A 513 18.16 -23.39 -41.49
CA TYR A 513 18.20 -22.10 -42.18
C TYR A 513 18.09 -20.91 -41.24
N ASP A 514 18.57 -19.77 -41.71
CA ASP A 514 18.39 -18.48 -41.04
C ASP A 514 17.57 -17.50 -41.87
N VAL A 515 16.99 -16.55 -41.15
CA VAL A 515 16.30 -15.39 -41.71
C VAL A 515 17.05 -14.14 -41.26
N SER A 516 17.32 -13.24 -42.21
CA SER A 516 17.91 -11.94 -41.88
C SER A 516 16.90 -11.14 -41.04
N ILE A 517 17.37 -10.56 -39.92
CA ILE A 517 16.55 -9.75 -39.03
C ILE A 517 15.88 -8.62 -39.82
N TYR A 518 16.57 -8.02 -40.79
CA TYR A 518 16.00 -6.97 -41.63
C TYR A 518 14.81 -7.45 -42.46
N SER A 519 14.80 -8.69 -42.93
CA SER A 519 13.68 -9.26 -43.69
C SER A 519 12.41 -9.44 -42.82
N LEU A 520 12.55 -9.59 -41.50
CA LEU A 520 11.41 -9.64 -40.60
C LEU A 520 10.70 -8.28 -40.45
N PHE A 521 11.43 -7.18 -40.63
CA PHE A 521 10.90 -5.83 -40.36
C PHE A 521 10.74 -4.95 -41.61
N LEU A 522 11.44 -5.25 -42.70
CA LEU A 522 11.39 -4.50 -43.96
C LEU A 522 10.84 -5.34 -45.10
N SER A 523 10.11 -4.69 -45.99
CA SER A 523 9.42 -5.31 -47.12
C SER A 523 9.51 -4.49 -48.40
N GLN A 524 9.16 -5.10 -49.53
CA GLN A 524 9.10 -4.43 -50.83
C GLN A 524 8.04 -3.31 -50.89
N ASP A 525 7.06 -3.28 -49.99
CA ASP A 525 6.08 -2.19 -49.91
C ASP A 525 6.72 -0.88 -49.43
N GLU A 526 7.68 -0.97 -48.51
CA GLU A 526 8.43 0.18 -47.99
C GLU A 526 9.53 0.60 -48.98
N TYR A 527 10.14 -0.36 -49.67
CA TYR A 527 11.18 -0.13 -50.68
C TYR A 527 10.86 -0.82 -52.01
N PRO A 528 9.98 -0.20 -52.83
CA PRO A 528 9.61 -0.77 -54.12
C PRO A 528 10.83 -0.97 -55.05
N GLY A 529 10.96 -2.18 -55.61
CA GLY A 529 12.07 -2.55 -56.51
C GLY A 529 13.27 -3.21 -55.82
N ALA A 530 13.32 -3.24 -54.49
CA ALA A 530 14.33 -3.99 -53.74
C ALA A 530 13.97 -5.50 -53.68
N THR A 531 14.24 -6.24 -54.76
CA THR A 531 13.86 -7.66 -54.91
C THR A 531 14.51 -8.62 -53.91
N PHE A 532 15.56 -8.17 -53.19
CA PHE A 532 16.20 -8.93 -52.12
C PHE A 532 15.42 -8.88 -50.78
N LEU A 533 14.48 -7.94 -50.63
CA LEU A 533 13.55 -7.89 -49.50
C LEU A 533 12.31 -8.77 -49.76
N PRO A 534 11.67 -9.30 -48.71
CA PRO A 534 10.43 -10.06 -48.85
C PRO A 534 9.26 -9.20 -49.31
N THR A 535 8.28 -9.80 -49.98
CA THR A 535 6.96 -9.17 -50.14
C THR A 535 6.25 -9.11 -48.77
N LYS A 536 5.20 -8.29 -48.62
CA LYS A 536 4.41 -8.30 -47.36
C LYS A 536 3.80 -9.67 -47.04
N ALA A 537 3.41 -10.43 -48.06
CA ALA A 537 2.90 -11.78 -47.89
C ALA A 537 3.99 -12.74 -47.38
N ASP A 538 5.20 -12.66 -47.95
CA ASP A 538 6.35 -13.45 -47.47
C ASP A 538 6.72 -13.07 -46.04
N GLN A 539 6.77 -11.77 -45.73
CA GLN A 539 7.08 -11.28 -44.38
C GLN A 539 6.07 -11.78 -43.35
N ALA A 540 4.78 -11.79 -43.68
CA ALA A 540 3.74 -12.35 -42.81
C ALA A 540 3.96 -13.86 -42.58
N ALA A 541 4.27 -14.61 -43.64
CA ALA A 541 4.55 -16.03 -43.52
C ALA A 541 5.77 -16.34 -42.62
N LEU A 542 6.82 -15.49 -42.66
CA LEU A 542 7.97 -15.63 -41.77
C LEU A 542 7.60 -15.45 -40.29
N TRP A 543 6.71 -14.50 -39.97
CA TRP A 543 6.23 -14.28 -38.61
C TRP A 543 5.27 -15.37 -38.12
N GLU A 544 4.44 -15.92 -39.01
CA GLU A 544 3.53 -17.02 -38.69
C GLU A 544 4.27 -18.35 -38.44
N ASP A 545 5.45 -18.53 -39.02
CA ASP A 545 6.21 -19.79 -39.00
C ASP A 545 7.55 -19.70 -38.24
N LEU A 546 7.61 -18.85 -37.20
CA LEU A 546 8.81 -18.60 -36.40
C LEU A 546 9.45 -19.89 -35.84
N GLU A 547 8.66 -20.89 -35.46
CA GLU A 547 9.15 -22.15 -34.89
C GLU A 547 10.07 -22.94 -35.84
N SER A 548 9.88 -22.77 -37.15
CA SER A 548 10.67 -23.48 -38.14
C SER A 548 12.04 -22.85 -38.42
N ILE A 549 12.20 -21.56 -38.11
CA ILE A 549 13.43 -20.76 -38.29
C ILE A 549 14.46 -21.15 -37.24
N ASP A 550 15.61 -21.67 -37.68
CA ASP A 550 16.64 -22.18 -36.78
C ASP A 550 17.53 -21.09 -36.20
N ALA A 551 17.82 -20.05 -36.96
CA ALA A 551 18.68 -18.96 -36.53
C ALA A 551 18.26 -17.59 -37.11
N PHE A 552 18.73 -16.52 -36.48
CA PHE A 552 18.65 -15.17 -37.03
C PHE A 552 20.03 -14.70 -37.46
N SER A 553 20.08 -13.87 -38.50
CA SER A 553 21.33 -13.29 -38.98
C SER A 553 21.20 -11.79 -39.25
N VAL A 554 22.32 -11.07 -39.18
CA VAL A 554 22.39 -9.72 -39.75
C VAL A 554 22.47 -9.85 -41.27
N GLY A 555 23.45 -10.64 -41.74
CA GLY A 555 23.61 -11.01 -43.15
C GLY A 555 23.99 -9.82 -44.04
N VAL A 556 23.84 -10.00 -45.35
CA VAL A 556 24.20 -8.99 -46.37
C VAL A 556 23.08 -7.98 -46.65
N VAL A 557 21.86 -8.23 -46.18
CA VAL A 557 20.66 -7.44 -46.48
C VAL A 557 20.82 -5.95 -46.12
N PRO A 558 21.39 -5.57 -44.95
CA PRO A 558 21.63 -4.15 -44.63
C PRO A 558 22.52 -3.45 -45.68
N SER A 559 23.60 -4.11 -46.10
CA SER A 559 24.53 -3.60 -47.11
C SER A 559 23.91 -3.48 -48.49
N LEU A 560 23.09 -4.46 -48.90
CA LEU A 560 22.32 -4.40 -50.16
C LEU A 560 21.34 -3.23 -50.16
N LEU A 561 20.67 -2.98 -49.03
CA LEU A 561 19.75 -1.86 -48.88
C LEU A 561 20.47 -0.50 -48.91
N ALA A 562 21.61 -0.37 -48.23
CA ALA A 562 22.43 0.84 -48.31
C ALA A 562 22.85 1.11 -49.76
N LYS A 563 23.32 0.10 -50.49
CA LYS A 563 23.71 0.23 -51.90
C LYS A 563 22.51 0.61 -52.79
N PHE A 564 21.35 0.00 -52.59
CA PHE A 564 20.11 0.33 -53.30
C PHE A 564 19.68 1.80 -53.09
N LEU A 565 19.87 2.33 -51.88
CA LEU A 565 19.53 3.71 -51.52
C LEU A 565 20.67 4.73 -51.73
N ASN A 566 21.78 4.34 -52.38
CA ASN A 566 22.99 5.16 -52.55
C ASN A 566 23.55 5.72 -51.24
N LYS A 567 23.56 4.91 -50.18
CA LYS A 567 24.15 5.20 -48.87
C LYS A 567 25.51 4.49 -48.72
N PRO A 568 26.43 5.01 -47.88
CA PRO A 568 27.72 4.37 -47.68
C PRO A 568 27.56 3.00 -47.01
N VAL A 569 28.17 1.97 -47.60
CA VAL A 569 28.30 0.64 -46.98
C VAL A 569 29.47 0.70 -46.01
N SER A 570 29.24 0.39 -44.74
CA SER A 570 30.26 0.46 -43.67
C SER A 570 30.26 -0.82 -42.84
N ALA A 571 31.38 -1.07 -42.16
CA ALA A 571 31.65 -2.29 -41.41
C ALA A 571 30.65 -2.62 -40.28
N ALA A 572 29.94 -1.65 -39.71
CA ALA A 572 29.03 -1.88 -38.58
C ALA A 572 27.54 -1.86 -38.97
N LEU A 573 27.23 -1.82 -40.27
CA LEU A 573 25.88 -1.63 -40.78
C LEU A 573 24.94 -2.80 -40.40
N GLY A 574 23.84 -2.48 -39.71
CA GLY A 574 22.81 -3.44 -39.28
C GLY A 574 23.12 -4.25 -38.03
N ILE A 575 24.36 -4.24 -37.53
CA ILE A 575 24.74 -4.94 -36.29
C ILE A 575 24.09 -4.27 -35.07
N ALA A 576 24.18 -2.93 -35.01
CA ALA A 576 23.60 -2.16 -33.92
C ALA A 576 22.06 -2.12 -33.94
N ASP A 577 21.45 -2.34 -35.12
CA ASP A 577 20.00 -2.38 -35.30
C ASP A 577 19.39 -3.72 -34.89
N ALA A 578 20.17 -4.81 -34.96
CA ALA A 578 19.70 -6.19 -34.82
C ALA A 578 18.93 -6.46 -33.51
N LEU A 579 19.57 -6.20 -32.35
CA LEU A 579 18.96 -6.44 -31.05
C LEU A 579 17.77 -5.51 -30.75
N PRO A 580 17.87 -4.18 -30.95
CA PRO A 580 16.73 -3.28 -30.73
C PRO A 580 15.49 -3.64 -31.57
N LEU A 581 15.67 -4.14 -32.80
CA LEU A 581 14.56 -4.61 -33.63
C LEU A 581 13.89 -5.87 -33.04
N LEU A 582 14.69 -6.83 -32.58
CA LEU A 582 14.16 -8.04 -31.94
C LEU A 582 13.45 -7.71 -30.61
N PHE A 583 13.97 -6.78 -29.81
CA PHE A 583 13.30 -6.33 -28.59
C PHE A 583 12.03 -5.53 -28.84
N LYS A 584 11.95 -4.80 -29.95
CA LYS A 584 10.67 -4.23 -30.40
C LYS A 584 9.64 -5.35 -30.60
N ALA A 585 10.00 -6.46 -31.22
CA ALA A 585 9.09 -7.61 -31.37
C ALA A 585 8.78 -8.30 -30.03
N VAL A 586 9.70 -8.35 -29.08
CA VAL A 586 9.44 -8.82 -27.71
C VAL A 586 8.43 -7.93 -26.99
N ASN A 587 8.57 -6.61 -27.12
CA ASN A 587 7.65 -5.64 -26.55
C ASN A 587 6.26 -5.64 -27.21
N GLU A 588 6.15 -6.14 -28.45
CA GLU A 588 4.90 -6.37 -29.17
C GLU A 588 4.32 -7.80 -28.96
N ASP A 589 4.88 -8.58 -28.03
CA ASP A 589 4.50 -9.97 -27.73
C ASP A 589 4.60 -10.94 -28.93
N LYS A 590 5.43 -10.63 -29.94
CA LYS A 590 5.70 -11.49 -31.10
C LYS A 590 6.86 -12.47 -30.90
N LEU A 591 7.77 -12.16 -29.98
CA LEU A 591 8.92 -13.00 -29.61
C LEU A 591 9.12 -12.98 -28.11
N THR A 592 9.81 -13.99 -27.58
CA THR A 592 10.35 -13.97 -26.21
C THR A 592 11.85 -13.73 -26.21
N VAL A 593 12.42 -13.36 -25.05
CA VAL A 593 13.90 -13.29 -24.91
C VAL A 593 14.54 -14.67 -25.10
N ASP A 594 13.85 -15.73 -24.69
CA ASP A 594 14.31 -17.11 -24.90
C ASP A 594 14.34 -17.47 -26.39
N ASP A 595 13.40 -16.97 -27.20
CA ASP A 595 13.43 -17.14 -28.66
C ASP A 595 14.65 -16.49 -29.30
N ILE A 596 15.07 -15.33 -28.79
CA ILE A 596 16.28 -14.63 -29.23
C ILE A 596 17.50 -15.47 -28.85
N VAL A 597 17.60 -15.93 -27.60
CA VAL A 597 18.72 -16.77 -27.13
C VAL A 597 18.77 -18.11 -27.89
N LEU A 598 17.61 -18.68 -28.22
CA LEU A 598 17.52 -19.90 -29.01
C LEU A 598 18.15 -19.69 -30.40
N ARG A 599 17.77 -18.61 -31.10
CA ARG A 599 18.14 -18.36 -32.51
C ARG A 599 19.43 -17.57 -32.73
N LEU A 600 19.94 -16.87 -31.71
CA LEU A 600 21.21 -16.13 -31.77
C LEU A 600 22.32 -16.71 -30.90
N HIS A 601 22.09 -17.78 -30.12
CA HIS A 601 23.15 -18.41 -29.34
C HIS A 601 23.07 -19.93 -29.37
N THR A 602 21.95 -20.51 -28.91
CA THR A 602 21.84 -21.96 -28.68
C THR A 602 21.90 -22.77 -29.98
N ASN A 603 21.06 -22.42 -30.97
CA ASN A 603 21.04 -23.07 -32.27
C ASN A 603 22.32 -22.78 -33.07
N PRO A 604 22.80 -21.53 -33.20
CA PRO A 604 24.09 -21.25 -33.83
C PRO A 604 25.26 -22.11 -33.33
N ILE A 605 25.44 -22.23 -32.01
CA ILE A 605 26.50 -23.05 -31.42
C ILE A 605 26.36 -24.52 -31.84
N LYS A 606 25.13 -25.03 -31.90
CA LYS A 606 24.84 -26.42 -32.29
C LYS A 606 25.03 -26.66 -33.80
N ILE A 607 24.52 -25.76 -34.63
CA ILE A 607 24.51 -25.87 -36.10
C ILE A 607 25.94 -25.79 -36.64
N PHE A 608 26.72 -24.83 -36.15
CA PHE A 608 28.07 -24.57 -36.64
C PHE A 608 29.18 -25.19 -35.79
N ASN A 609 28.81 -25.96 -34.76
CA ASN A 609 29.74 -26.64 -33.85
C ASN A 609 30.75 -25.69 -33.17
N LEU A 610 30.27 -24.53 -32.73
CA LEU A 610 31.08 -23.46 -32.13
C LEU A 610 31.47 -23.79 -30.67
N PRO A 611 32.54 -23.18 -30.14
CA PRO A 611 32.87 -23.30 -28.72
C PRO A 611 31.82 -22.63 -27.83
N GLU A 612 31.66 -23.14 -26.59
CA GLU A 612 30.82 -22.45 -25.59
C GLU A 612 31.43 -21.10 -25.23
N GLN A 613 30.62 -20.05 -25.29
CA GLN A 613 31.03 -18.68 -25.04
C GLN A 613 31.04 -18.40 -23.53
N GLN A 614 32.20 -18.03 -22.98
CA GLN A 614 32.32 -17.57 -21.58
C GLN A 614 31.98 -16.08 -21.48
N SER A 615 30.72 -15.75 -21.74
CA SER A 615 30.26 -14.38 -21.82
C SER A 615 28.84 -14.20 -21.30
N THR A 616 28.53 -12.99 -20.87
CA THR A 616 27.20 -12.59 -20.39
C THR A 616 26.93 -11.17 -20.85
N VAL A 617 25.73 -10.94 -21.36
CA VAL A 617 25.26 -9.66 -21.88
C VAL A 617 24.08 -9.23 -21.04
N ASP A 618 24.24 -8.11 -20.33
CA ASP A 618 23.17 -7.45 -19.60
C ASP A 618 22.52 -6.42 -20.52
N LEU A 619 21.21 -6.52 -20.66
CA LEU A 619 20.40 -5.77 -21.61
C LEU A 619 19.34 -4.98 -20.85
N ASP A 620 19.09 -3.74 -21.27
CA ASP A 620 17.97 -2.93 -20.83
C ASP A 620 16.89 -2.94 -21.94
N LEU A 621 15.75 -3.57 -21.67
CA LEU A 621 14.66 -3.77 -22.65
C LEU A 621 13.83 -2.50 -22.90
N ASP A 622 13.85 -1.55 -21.98
CA ASP A 622 12.96 -0.38 -21.99
C ASP A 622 13.70 0.92 -22.34
N ARG A 623 15.03 0.90 -22.43
CA ARG A 623 15.83 2.05 -22.90
C ARG A 623 15.49 2.36 -24.35
N SER A 624 14.84 3.51 -24.54
CA SER A 624 14.58 4.09 -25.84
C SER A 624 15.88 4.66 -26.42
N ILE A 625 16.38 4.05 -27.48
CA ILE A 625 17.47 4.56 -28.30
C ILE A 625 16.86 5.45 -29.39
N SER A 626 17.00 6.78 -29.24
CA SER A 626 16.75 7.71 -30.34
C SER A 626 17.93 7.64 -31.30
N THR A 627 17.73 7.04 -32.49
CA THR A 627 18.63 7.07 -33.65
C THR A 627 20.12 7.18 -33.30
N LEU A 628 20.75 6.05 -32.99
CA LEU A 628 22.20 5.76 -33.12
C LEU A 628 23.16 6.98 -33.09
N HIS A 629 23.11 7.80 -32.03
CA HIS A 629 24.09 8.87 -31.84
C HIS A 629 25.49 8.35 -31.43
N ALA A 630 25.63 7.04 -31.20
CA ALA A 630 26.90 6.39 -30.86
C ALA A 630 27.66 5.81 -32.09
N SER A 631 26.96 5.39 -33.15
CA SER A 631 27.61 4.88 -34.37
C SER A 631 27.40 5.86 -35.51
N GLN A 632 28.48 6.34 -36.13
CA GLN A 632 28.45 7.19 -37.35
C GLN A 632 27.90 6.46 -38.61
N VAL A 633 27.03 5.47 -38.43
CA VAL A 633 26.58 4.49 -39.41
C VAL A 633 25.10 4.68 -39.69
N TRP A 634 24.75 4.69 -40.98
CA TRP A 634 23.39 4.89 -41.45
C TRP A 634 22.49 3.68 -41.09
N SER A 635 21.21 3.93 -40.77
CA SER A 635 20.18 2.90 -40.58
C SER A 635 18.89 3.31 -41.29
N PRO A 636 18.13 2.38 -41.89
CA PRO A 636 16.84 2.67 -42.52
C PRO A 636 15.69 2.92 -41.53
N PHE A 637 15.88 2.60 -40.24
CA PHE A 637 14.84 2.72 -39.22
C PHE A 637 14.87 4.12 -38.58
N GLU A 638 14.00 5.02 -39.03
CA GLU A 638 13.81 6.34 -38.44
C GLU A 638 12.85 6.25 -37.23
N GLY A 639 13.35 6.53 -36.02
CA GLY A 639 12.51 6.54 -34.81
C GLY A 639 13.24 6.13 -33.52
N LYS A 640 12.46 5.97 -32.44
CA LYS A 640 12.94 5.39 -31.18
C LYS A 640 12.82 3.87 -31.25
N LEU A 641 13.94 3.16 -31.26
CA LEU A 641 13.97 1.72 -31.00
C LEU A 641 14.13 1.50 -29.50
N ASN A 642 13.60 0.40 -28.96
CA ASN A 642 13.70 0.06 -27.55
C ASN A 642 14.62 -1.15 -27.39
N GLY A 643 15.42 -1.15 -26.34
CA GLY A 643 16.38 -2.23 -26.08
C GLY A 643 17.81 -1.77 -26.32
N ALA A 644 18.65 -1.82 -25.29
CA ALA A 644 20.05 -1.43 -25.36
C ALA A 644 20.94 -2.40 -24.58
N VAL A 645 22.20 -2.52 -25.01
CA VAL A 645 23.22 -3.26 -24.26
C VAL A 645 23.72 -2.38 -23.12
N GLU A 646 23.56 -2.84 -21.88
CA GLU A 646 24.05 -2.15 -20.69
C GLU A 646 25.46 -2.60 -20.33
N ARG A 647 25.74 -3.89 -20.41
CA ARG A 647 27.06 -4.43 -20.09
C ARG A 647 27.35 -5.71 -20.84
N VAL A 648 28.56 -5.87 -21.35
CA VAL A 648 29.06 -7.15 -21.87
C VAL A 648 30.24 -7.60 -21.02
N GLN A 649 30.12 -8.80 -20.47
CA GLN A 649 31.22 -9.52 -19.85
C GLN A 649 31.74 -10.57 -20.84
N PHE A 650 33.03 -10.52 -21.14
CA PHE A 650 33.70 -11.43 -22.05
C PHE A 650 34.97 -11.93 -21.35
N TYR A 651 35.14 -13.26 -21.25
CA TYR A 651 36.21 -13.90 -20.46
C TYR A 651 36.33 -13.38 -19.00
N GLY A 652 35.17 -13.10 -18.37
CA GLY A 652 35.10 -12.62 -16.99
C GLY A 652 35.51 -11.14 -16.79
N GLN A 653 35.77 -10.40 -17.86
CA GLN A 653 36.06 -8.96 -17.83
C GLN A 653 34.91 -8.17 -18.45
N THR A 654 34.59 -7.01 -17.88
CA THR A 654 33.63 -6.08 -18.50
C THR A 654 34.31 -5.39 -19.69
N VAL A 655 33.83 -5.66 -20.89
CA VAL A 655 34.40 -5.14 -22.15
C VAL A 655 33.56 -4.04 -22.80
N THR A 656 32.26 -4.03 -22.51
CA THR A 656 31.32 -2.99 -22.96
C THR A 656 30.53 -2.47 -21.76
N LEU A 657 30.32 -1.16 -21.68
CA LEU A 657 29.44 -0.50 -20.71
C LEU A 657 28.58 0.54 -21.43
N GLU A 658 27.27 0.47 -21.26
CA GLU A 658 26.27 1.33 -21.93
C GLU A 658 26.40 1.38 -23.47
N GLY A 659 26.77 0.26 -24.10
CA GLY A 659 26.99 0.18 -25.54
C GLY A 659 28.32 0.76 -26.02
N GLU A 660 29.15 1.27 -25.11
CA GLU A 660 30.50 1.77 -25.42
C GLU A 660 31.57 0.77 -25.01
N LEU A 661 32.60 0.62 -25.84
CA LEU A 661 33.71 -0.29 -25.59
C LEU A 661 34.67 0.31 -24.56
N VAL A 662 34.97 -0.42 -23.49
CA VAL A 662 35.87 0.04 -22.40
C VAL A 662 37.27 -0.58 -22.47
N VAL A 663 37.51 -1.55 -23.35
CA VAL A 663 38.83 -2.19 -23.51
C VAL A 663 39.63 -1.57 -24.67
N PRO A 664 40.94 -1.31 -24.47
CA PRO A 664 41.78 -0.68 -25.49
C PRO A 664 42.44 -1.66 -26.47
N GLN A 665 42.37 -2.98 -26.23
CA GLN A 665 43.07 -4.00 -27.01
C GLN A 665 42.10 -5.10 -27.49
N ALA A 666 42.46 -5.73 -28.61
CA ALA A 666 41.77 -6.90 -29.16
C ALA A 666 41.90 -8.11 -28.21
N LEU A 667 40.79 -8.82 -27.98
CA LEU A 667 40.70 -9.96 -27.05
C LEU A 667 40.09 -11.22 -27.70
N GLY A 668 39.71 -11.15 -28.97
CA GLY A 668 39.05 -12.23 -29.69
C GLY A 668 40.00 -13.33 -30.13
N VAL A 669 39.49 -14.56 -30.22
CA VAL A 669 40.25 -15.73 -30.66
C VAL A 669 39.70 -16.29 -31.97
N ASP A 670 40.61 -16.67 -32.89
CA ASP A 670 40.27 -17.43 -34.09
C ASP A 670 39.93 -18.89 -33.75
N ASN A 671 38.67 -19.25 -33.96
CA ASN A 671 38.13 -20.59 -33.71
C ASN A 671 37.87 -21.38 -35.00
N SER A 672 38.43 -20.96 -36.15
CA SER A 672 38.24 -21.61 -37.44
C SER A 672 38.67 -23.09 -37.48
N THR A 673 39.60 -23.47 -36.58
CA THR A 673 40.12 -24.85 -36.47
C THR A 673 39.50 -25.67 -35.34
N PHE A 674 38.58 -25.09 -34.55
CA PHE A 674 37.97 -25.74 -33.39
C PHE A 674 37.22 -27.03 -33.77
N ARG A 675 37.36 -28.08 -32.94
CA ARG A 675 36.67 -29.37 -33.13
C ARG A 675 36.16 -29.93 -31.80
N LYS A 676 34.85 -30.14 -31.70
CA LYS A 676 34.23 -30.89 -30.59
C LYS A 676 34.46 -32.40 -30.80
N ARG A 677 35.03 -33.11 -29.82
CA ARG A 677 35.16 -34.60 -29.86
C ARG A 677 33.75 -35.21 -29.82
N MET A 678 33.31 -35.85 -30.91
CA MET A 678 32.10 -36.69 -30.89
C MET A 678 32.38 -38.00 -30.15
N THR A 679 31.62 -38.30 -29.10
CA THR A 679 31.47 -39.66 -28.59
C THR A 679 30.60 -40.45 -29.58
N SER A 680 31.10 -41.61 -30.02
CA SER A 680 30.44 -42.48 -31.00
C SER A 680 29.04 -42.90 -30.55
N ILE A 681 28.05 -42.65 -31.40
CA ILE A 681 26.69 -43.20 -31.28
C ILE A 681 26.78 -44.70 -31.63
N ALA A 682 26.77 -45.56 -30.62
CA ALA A 682 26.48 -46.98 -30.80
C ALA A 682 24.95 -47.15 -30.90
N GLN A 683 24.53 -48.03 -31.80
CA GLN A 683 23.15 -48.45 -32.01
C GLN A 683 22.58 -49.07 -30.72
N ASP A 684 21.70 -48.35 -30.01
CA ASP A 684 20.93 -48.95 -28.92
C ASP A 684 19.60 -49.49 -29.47
N ASN A 685 19.58 -50.81 -29.65
CA ASN A 685 18.35 -51.59 -29.70
C ASN A 685 17.66 -51.55 -28.33
N VAL A 686 16.36 -51.32 -28.37
CA VAL A 686 15.41 -51.34 -27.26
C VAL A 686 15.49 -52.66 -26.48
N VAL A 687 15.88 -52.61 -25.20
CA VAL A 687 15.45 -53.56 -24.17
C VAL A 687 15.31 -52.82 -22.83
N LEU A 688 14.09 -52.78 -22.30
CA LEU A 688 13.76 -52.33 -20.94
C LEU A 688 14.32 -53.31 -19.89
N PRO A 689 14.89 -52.81 -18.77
CA PRO A 689 14.92 -53.58 -17.54
C PRO A 689 14.14 -52.89 -16.40
N THR A 690 13.26 -53.70 -15.83
CA THR A 690 12.53 -53.52 -14.59
C THR A 690 13.44 -53.59 -13.35
N GLY A 691 13.22 -52.70 -12.38
CA GLY A 691 13.44 -52.99 -10.95
C GLY A 691 14.62 -52.29 -10.26
N PRO A 692 14.54 -52.04 -8.94
CA PRO A 692 15.02 -50.80 -8.33
C PRO A 692 16.21 -50.98 -7.38
N LEU A 693 17.00 -49.93 -7.17
CA LEU A 693 17.36 -49.32 -5.86
C LEU A 693 18.65 -48.47 -5.94
N THR A 694 18.48 -47.21 -5.52
CA THR A 694 19.36 -46.42 -4.63
C THR A 694 20.83 -46.13 -5.00
N GLY A 695 21.11 -44.82 -5.08
CA GLY A 695 22.32 -44.23 -4.49
C GLY A 695 23.19 -43.42 -5.45
N SER A 696 22.94 -42.10 -5.54
CA SER A 696 23.89 -41.14 -6.13
C SER A 696 24.02 -39.90 -5.24
N PRO A 697 25.26 -39.39 -4.99
CA PRO A 697 25.51 -38.26 -4.12
C PRO A 697 25.11 -36.93 -4.77
N SER A 698 24.50 -36.06 -3.98
CA SER A 698 24.03 -34.73 -4.38
C SER A 698 25.19 -33.75 -4.58
N ILE A 699 25.46 -33.37 -5.82
CA ILE A 699 26.22 -32.17 -6.16
C ILE A 699 25.25 -30.99 -6.18
N THR A 700 25.55 -30.00 -5.34
CA THR A 700 24.81 -28.76 -5.10
C THR A 700 24.57 -27.95 -6.38
N ARG A 701 23.29 -27.81 -6.78
CA ARG A 701 22.83 -26.80 -7.74
C ARG A 701 22.88 -25.41 -7.08
N ARG A 702 23.76 -24.54 -7.56
CA ARG A 702 23.60 -23.08 -7.40
C ARG A 702 22.33 -22.66 -8.14
N ALA A 703 21.41 -22.04 -7.40
CA ALA A 703 20.14 -21.53 -7.92
C ALA A 703 20.40 -20.43 -8.98
N ARG A 704 19.83 -20.62 -10.18
CA ARG A 704 19.61 -19.55 -11.15
C ARG A 704 18.22 -19.00 -10.89
N TYR A 705 18.13 -17.72 -10.60
CA TYR A 705 16.87 -16.99 -10.50
C TYR A 705 16.38 -16.68 -11.91
N SER A 706 15.24 -17.26 -12.32
CA SER A 706 14.53 -16.91 -13.55
C SER A 706 13.25 -16.17 -13.20
N PHE A 707 13.05 -15.00 -13.81
CA PHE A 707 11.76 -14.31 -13.83
C PHE A 707 10.90 -14.92 -14.92
N SER A 708 9.94 -15.76 -14.54
CA SER A 708 8.81 -16.12 -15.40
C SER A 708 7.59 -16.30 -14.52
N GLY A 709 6.77 -15.25 -14.43
CA GLY A 709 5.42 -15.34 -13.90
C GLY A 709 4.57 -16.10 -14.92
N GLU A 710 4.17 -17.33 -14.59
CA GLU A 710 3.24 -18.11 -15.38
C GLU A 710 1.87 -17.41 -15.42
N ALA A 711 1.50 -16.89 -16.60
CA ALA A 711 0.13 -16.56 -16.94
C ALA A 711 -0.55 -17.84 -17.43
N ALA A 712 -1.36 -18.48 -16.57
CA ALA A 712 -2.22 -19.57 -16.99
C ALA A 712 -3.44 -19.02 -17.76
N ALA A 713 -3.47 -19.30 -19.06
CA ALA A 713 -4.63 -19.08 -19.92
C ALA A 713 -5.65 -20.24 -19.76
N GLY A 714 -6.93 -19.89 -19.65
CA GLY A 714 -8.05 -20.85 -19.66
C GLY A 714 -9.38 -20.14 -19.92
N SER A 715 -9.93 -20.35 -21.12
CA SER A 715 -11.15 -19.76 -21.72
C SER A 715 -12.48 -20.20 -21.04
N PRO A 716 -13.64 -19.56 -21.38
CA PRO A 716 -14.84 -19.50 -20.53
C PRO A 716 -15.90 -20.56 -20.85
N VAL A 717 -16.70 -20.95 -19.85
CA VAL A 717 -18.03 -21.58 -20.04
C VAL A 717 -19.00 -21.07 -18.98
N ALA A 718 -20.21 -20.72 -19.42
CA ALA A 718 -21.32 -20.21 -18.62
C ALA A 718 -22.09 -21.30 -17.85
N GLY A 719 -22.66 -20.91 -16.70
CA GLY A 719 -23.97 -21.39 -16.24
C GLY A 719 -24.01 -22.27 -14.99
N SER A 720 -24.57 -21.71 -13.90
CA SER A 720 -25.63 -22.25 -13.02
C SER A 720 -25.39 -22.05 -11.52
N ASP A 721 -26.49 -21.67 -10.87
CA ASP A 721 -26.63 -21.29 -9.46
C ASP A 721 -26.39 -22.43 -8.45
N SER A 722 -26.02 -21.98 -7.24
CA SER A 722 -26.59 -22.34 -5.93
C SER A 722 -25.64 -22.94 -4.88
N LEU A 723 -25.60 -22.21 -3.76
CA LEU A 723 -25.60 -22.67 -2.35
C LEU A 723 -24.65 -23.82 -1.96
N LEU A 724 -23.60 -23.47 -1.19
CA LEU A 724 -23.39 -24.00 0.16
C LEU A 724 -22.17 -23.33 0.84
N ASN A 725 -22.47 -22.62 1.93
CA ASN A 725 -21.50 -22.24 2.95
C ASN A 725 -20.88 -23.49 3.58
N THR A 726 -19.56 -23.52 3.69
CA THR A 726 -18.93 -24.11 4.88
C THR A 726 -17.70 -23.32 5.27
N VAL A 727 -17.70 -22.97 6.55
CA VAL A 727 -16.74 -22.16 7.29
C VAL A 727 -15.47 -22.97 7.55
N THR A 728 -14.32 -22.42 7.18
CA THR A 728 -13.05 -22.69 7.87
C THR A 728 -12.22 -21.42 7.89
N GLU A 729 -12.17 -20.80 9.07
CA GLU A 729 -11.30 -19.67 9.40
C GLU A 729 -9.83 -20.10 9.42
N GLY A 730 -9.02 -19.43 8.62
CA GLY A 730 -7.56 -19.39 8.74
C GLY A 730 -7.14 -17.94 8.53
N ILE A 731 -6.58 -17.31 9.57
CA ILE A 731 -6.09 -15.93 9.55
C ILE A 731 -4.88 -15.87 8.62
N SER A 732 -5.06 -15.29 7.42
CA SER A 732 -3.94 -14.86 6.56
C SER A 732 -3.78 -13.34 6.66
N GLU A 733 -2.84 -12.89 7.49
CA GLU A 733 -2.26 -11.55 7.36
C GLU A 733 -1.41 -11.52 6.08
N GLY A 734 -1.76 -10.72 5.06
CA GLY A 734 -0.89 -10.53 3.89
C GLY A 734 -1.50 -9.92 2.63
N SER A 735 -2.78 -10.14 2.32
CA SER A 735 -3.27 -9.91 0.93
C SER A 735 -4.02 -8.59 0.67
N LYS A 736 -4.18 -7.67 1.64
CA LYS A 736 -5.16 -6.56 1.50
C LYS A 736 -4.64 -5.28 0.82
N GLY A 737 -3.33 -5.10 0.66
CA GLY A 737 -2.75 -3.84 0.17
C GLY A 737 -2.73 -3.66 -1.36
N THR A 738 -2.74 -4.76 -2.13
CA THR A 738 -2.40 -4.74 -3.57
C THR A 738 -3.51 -4.19 -4.46
N GLU A 739 -4.78 -4.36 -4.09
CA GLU A 739 -5.94 -3.80 -4.85
C GLU A 739 -6.05 -2.27 -4.74
N LEU A 740 -5.33 -1.66 -3.78
CA LEU A 740 -5.49 -0.26 -3.38
C LEU A 740 -4.55 0.71 -4.11
N VAL A 741 -3.68 0.21 -4.99
CA VAL A 741 -2.62 1.02 -5.63
C VAL A 741 -2.85 1.27 -7.13
N SER A 742 -3.88 0.68 -7.74
CA SER A 742 -4.07 0.80 -9.20
C SER A 742 -5.46 0.43 -9.73
N SER A 743 -6.52 0.50 -8.91
CA SER A 743 -7.87 0.15 -9.35
C SER A 743 -8.71 1.38 -9.75
N ARG A 744 -9.54 1.28 -10.79
CA ARG A 744 -10.49 2.36 -11.15
C ARG A 744 -11.48 2.58 -9.98
N PRO A 745 -11.90 3.83 -9.72
CA PRO A 745 -12.87 4.10 -8.65
C PRO A 745 -14.15 3.28 -8.87
N PRO A 746 -14.69 2.58 -7.85
CA PRO A 746 -15.93 1.85 -7.98
C PRO A 746 -17.09 2.79 -8.35
N ARG A 747 -18.03 2.33 -9.19
CA ARG A 747 -19.28 3.05 -9.51
C ARG A 747 -20.07 3.31 -8.23
N GLU A 748 -20.73 4.47 -8.21
CA GLU A 748 -21.42 5.07 -7.06
C GLU A 748 -22.12 4.04 -6.17
N LEU A 749 -21.57 3.88 -4.96
CA LEU A 749 -22.26 3.28 -3.84
C LEU A 749 -22.72 4.42 -2.93
N SER A 750 -24.03 4.50 -2.69
CA SER A 750 -24.58 5.29 -1.60
C SER A 750 -23.91 4.86 -0.28
N PRO A 751 -23.42 5.80 0.55
CA PRO A 751 -22.63 5.46 1.71
C PRO A 751 -23.45 4.64 2.72
N PRO A 752 -22.96 3.50 3.25
CA PRO A 752 -23.60 2.89 4.41
C PRO A 752 -23.33 3.78 5.63
N GLY A 753 -24.39 4.20 6.32
CA GLY A 753 -24.26 4.88 7.61
C GLY A 753 -23.58 3.96 8.62
N ALA A 754 -22.39 4.33 9.12
CA ALA A 754 -21.68 3.58 10.16
C ALA A 754 -22.56 3.35 11.40
N ILE A 755 -23.40 4.34 11.75
CA ILE A 755 -24.40 4.24 12.82
C ILE A 755 -25.44 3.14 12.51
N ALA A 756 -25.96 3.09 11.28
CA ALA A 756 -26.93 2.08 10.88
C ALA A 756 -26.32 0.67 10.90
N THR A 757 -25.06 0.54 10.47
CA THR A 757 -24.33 -0.73 10.49
C THR A 757 -24.06 -1.22 11.91
N TYR A 758 -23.72 -0.32 12.84
CA TYR A 758 -23.55 -0.66 14.26
C TYR A 758 -24.87 -1.11 14.90
N ILE A 759 -25.96 -0.39 14.64
CA ILE A 759 -27.30 -0.77 15.11
C ILE A 759 -27.71 -2.13 14.51
N ARG A 760 -27.35 -2.45 13.26
CA ARG A 760 -27.62 -3.77 12.68
C ARG A 760 -26.84 -4.91 13.34
N GLY A 761 -25.57 -4.68 13.66
CA GLY A 761 -24.68 -5.71 14.19
C GLY A 761 -24.91 -6.07 15.66
N ASN A 762 -25.35 -5.12 16.49
CA ASN A 762 -25.48 -5.32 17.94
C ASN A 762 -26.55 -4.41 18.59
N ASN A 763 -27.83 -4.73 18.42
CA ASN A 763 -28.95 -3.95 18.97
C ASN A 763 -29.80 -4.72 19.99
N PRO A 764 -29.59 -4.50 21.30
CA PRO A 764 -30.34 -5.18 22.37
C PRO A 764 -31.76 -4.65 22.60
N PHE A 765 -32.15 -3.55 21.92
CA PHE A 765 -33.44 -2.88 22.13
C PHE A 765 -34.43 -3.09 20.98
N LEU A 766 -34.04 -3.80 19.92
CA LEU A 766 -34.87 -3.95 18.72
C LEU A 766 -36.27 -4.47 19.05
N ARG A 767 -37.29 -3.66 18.73
CA ARG A 767 -38.71 -3.93 18.98
C ARG A 767 -39.07 -4.24 20.43
N ARG A 768 -38.25 -3.81 21.39
CA ARG A 768 -38.45 -4.04 22.82
C ARG A 768 -39.00 -2.80 23.53
N SER A 769 -40.07 -2.97 24.31
CA SER A 769 -40.60 -1.91 25.17
C SER A 769 -39.67 -1.60 26.35
N ILE A 770 -39.49 -0.33 26.66
CA ILE A 770 -38.64 0.18 27.75
C ILE A 770 -39.53 0.65 28.90
N LEU A 771 -39.79 -0.24 29.85
CA LEU A 771 -40.76 0.00 30.92
C LEU A 771 -40.10 0.34 32.25
N SER A 772 -38.96 -0.29 32.56
CA SER A 772 -38.22 -0.11 33.81
C SER A 772 -36.72 -0.22 33.55
N VAL A 773 -35.91 0.44 34.39
CA VAL A 773 -34.45 0.33 34.33
C VAL A 773 -33.93 -1.08 34.67
N ASN A 774 -34.70 -1.87 35.40
CA ASN A 774 -34.34 -3.25 35.75
C ASN A 774 -34.29 -4.20 34.54
N GLN A 775 -34.83 -3.78 33.39
CA GLN A 775 -34.83 -4.55 32.16
C GLN A 775 -33.49 -4.44 31.39
N VAL A 776 -32.58 -3.57 31.86
CA VAL A 776 -31.40 -3.14 31.12
C VAL A 776 -30.14 -3.56 31.84
N THR A 777 -29.21 -4.16 31.10
CA THR A 777 -27.91 -4.59 31.61
C THR A 777 -26.83 -3.54 31.37
N ARG A 778 -25.64 -3.73 31.97
CA ARG A 778 -24.48 -2.86 31.71
C ARG A 778 -24.05 -2.89 30.23
N GLN A 779 -24.19 -4.03 29.54
CA GLN A 779 -23.87 -4.14 28.12
C GLN A 779 -24.86 -3.35 27.26
N ASP A 780 -26.15 -3.40 27.60
CA ASP A 780 -27.19 -2.63 26.91
C ASP A 780 -26.95 -1.11 27.06
N MET A 781 -26.56 -0.67 28.26
CA MET A 781 -26.19 0.73 28.50
C MET A 781 -24.96 1.15 27.71
N HIS A 782 -23.96 0.27 27.57
CA HIS A 782 -22.79 0.54 26.74
C HIS A 782 -23.19 0.73 25.27
N ALA A 783 -24.00 -0.18 24.71
CA ALA A 783 -24.49 -0.09 23.34
C ALA A 783 -25.29 1.19 23.09
N LEU A 784 -26.23 1.52 23.99
CA LEU A 784 -27.04 2.75 23.91
C LEU A 784 -26.16 4.00 23.92
N PHE A 785 -25.18 4.05 24.82
CA PHE A 785 -24.32 5.22 24.95
C PHE A 785 -23.32 5.36 23.81
N THR A 786 -22.83 4.26 23.23
CA THR A 786 -22.02 4.31 22.01
C THR A 786 -22.82 4.91 20.85
N VAL A 787 -24.07 4.49 20.65
CA VAL A 787 -24.93 5.07 19.61
C VAL A 787 -25.25 6.55 19.91
N ALA A 788 -25.53 6.91 21.17
CA ALA A 788 -25.80 8.29 21.56
C ALA A 788 -24.60 9.23 21.35
N GLU A 789 -23.38 8.76 21.62
CA GLU A 789 -22.13 9.46 21.34
C GLU A 789 -21.99 9.77 19.84
N GLU A 790 -22.19 8.75 19.00
CA GLU A 790 -22.09 8.89 17.55
C GLU A 790 -23.19 9.82 17.00
N MET A 791 -24.41 9.71 17.52
CA MET A 791 -25.50 10.61 17.14
C MET A 791 -25.25 12.05 17.55
N ARG A 792 -24.64 12.29 18.73
CA ARG A 792 -24.20 13.64 19.12
C ARG A 792 -23.28 14.24 18.07
N LEU A 793 -22.24 13.50 17.70
CA LEU A 793 -21.25 13.92 16.71
C LEU A 793 -21.88 14.13 15.32
N ALA A 794 -22.80 13.25 14.92
CA ALA A 794 -23.44 13.31 13.61
C ALA A 794 -24.42 14.50 13.50
N VAL A 795 -25.19 14.77 14.56
CA VAL A 795 -26.11 15.91 14.64
C VAL A 795 -25.38 17.24 14.67
N GLU A 796 -24.23 17.34 15.34
CA GLU A 796 -23.40 18.56 15.29
C GLU A 796 -22.87 18.88 13.89
N ARG A 797 -22.80 17.87 13.00
CA ARG A 797 -22.29 18.02 11.63
C ARG A 797 -23.38 18.27 10.60
N ARG A 798 -24.50 17.56 10.70
CA ARG A 798 -25.56 17.54 9.67
C ARG A 798 -26.89 18.14 10.13
N GLY A 799 -27.07 18.35 11.43
CA GLY A 799 -28.33 18.79 12.01
C GLY A 799 -29.38 17.67 12.13
N VAL A 800 -29.76 17.07 11.00
CA VAL A 800 -30.75 15.97 10.89
C VAL A 800 -30.08 14.72 10.30
N LEU A 801 -30.49 13.54 10.76
CA LEU A 801 -30.04 12.22 10.33
C LEU A 801 -31.23 11.47 9.75
N ASP A 802 -31.19 10.98 8.52
CA ASP A 802 -32.36 10.33 7.89
C ASP A 802 -32.50 8.83 8.26
N LEU A 803 -32.24 8.48 9.54
CA LEU A 803 -32.18 7.08 9.99
C LEU A 803 -33.56 6.43 10.19
N LEU A 804 -34.58 7.24 10.50
CA LEU A 804 -35.96 6.83 10.71
C LEU A 804 -36.89 7.56 9.73
N GLU A 805 -36.40 7.85 8.53
CA GLU A 805 -37.20 8.47 7.48
C GLU A 805 -38.46 7.64 7.22
N GLY A 806 -39.62 8.31 7.20
CA GLY A 806 -40.92 7.67 7.00
C GLY A 806 -41.54 6.99 8.24
N ARG A 807 -40.84 6.97 9.39
CA ARG A 807 -41.36 6.39 10.65
C ARG A 807 -42.15 7.41 11.48
N LEU A 808 -43.10 6.92 12.27
CA LEU A 808 -44.01 7.72 13.08
C LEU A 808 -43.91 7.37 14.58
N LEU A 809 -43.60 8.36 15.41
CA LEU A 809 -43.65 8.24 16.88
C LEU A 809 -44.92 8.93 17.40
N THR A 810 -45.69 8.25 18.24
CA THR A 810 -46.77 8.91 18.99
C THR A 810 -46.34 9.24 20.41
N THR A 811 -46.48 10.51 20.81
CA THR A 811 -46.23 10.95 22.18
C THR A 811 -47.56 11.11 22.93
N LEU A 812 -47.76 10.33 23.99
CA LEU A 812 -48.98 10.32 24.80
C LEU A 812 -48.66 10.78 26.23
N PHE A 813 -48.96 12.04 26.54
CA PHE A 813 -48.58 12.69 27.79
C PHE A 813 -49.83 13.12 28.58
N TYR A 814 -50.18 12.35 29.60
CA TYR A 814 -51.27 12.68 30.54
C TYR A 814 -50.81 13.56 31.71
N GLU A 815 -49.52 13.54 32.04
CA GLU A 815 -48.90 14.52 32.93
C GLU A 815 -48.11 15.54 32.11
N PRO A 816 -48.38 16.85 32.23
CA PRO A 816 -47.67 17.88 31.48
C PRO A 816 -46.14 17.85 31.68
N SER A 817 -45.38 17.90 30.58
CA SER A 817 -43.92 18.07 30.62
C SER A 817 -43.33 18.58 29.32
N THR A 818 -43.02 19.88 29.28
CA THR A 818 -42.39 20.53 28.13
C THR A 818 -41.02 19.91 27.82
N ARG A 819 -40.12 19.80 28.82
CA ARG A 819 -38.77 19.25 28.62
C ARG A 819 -38.80 17.84 28.01
N THR A 820 -39.64 16.95 28.56
CA THR A 820 -39.65 15.56 28.15
C THR A 820 -40.34 15.38 26.81
N SER A 821 -41.51 15.99 26.62
CA SER A 821 -42.28 15.89 25.37
C SER A 821 -41.49 16.49 24.19
N SER A 822 -41.00 17.73 24.33
CA SER A 822 -40.26 18.41 23.25
C SER A 822 -38.95 17.71 22.89
N SER A 823 -38.33 17.00 23.84
CA SER A 823 -37.11 16.26 23.55
C SER A 823 -37.34 14.96 22.77
N PHE A 824 -38.46 14.26 22.97
CA PHE A 824 -38.84 13.12 22.13
C PHE A 824 -39.24 13.58 20.74
N ASP A 825 -39.96 14.70 20.67
CA ASP A 825 -40.35 15.31 19.41
C ASP A 825 -39.12 15.71 18.57
N ALA A 826 -38.24 16.53 19.16
CA ALA A 826 -36.99 16.92 18.52
C ALA A 826 -36.08 15.74 18.19
N ALA A 827 -36.05 14.67 19.02
CA ALA A 827 -35.25 13.48 18.73
C ALA A 827 -35.76 12.76 17.48
N MET A 828 -37.08 12.54 17.37
CA MET A 828 -37.66 11.86 16.21
C MET A 828 -37.51 12.69 14.93
N GLN A 829 -37.75 14.01 15.01
CA GLN A 829 -37.56 14.91 13.87
C GLN A 829 -36.10 14.96 13.41
N ARG A 830 -35.14 14.95 14.33
CA ARG A 830 -33.70 14.87 14.00
C ARG A 830 -33.27 13.51 13.47
N LEU A 831 -34.12 12.49 13.56
CA LEU A 831 -33.92 11.19 12.92
C LEU A 831 -34.67 11.08 11.57
N GLY A 832 -35.22 12.17 11.04
CA GLY A 832 -35.98 12.16 9.78
C GLY A 832 -37.40 11.59 9.91
N GLY A 833 -37.79 11.21 11.13
CA GLY A 833 -39.13 10.70 11.46
C GLY A 833 -40.15 11.80 11.72
N ARG A 834 -41.41 11.40 11.87
CA ARG A 834 -42.53 12.29 12.19
C ARG A 834 -43.14 11.97 13.56
N VAL A 835 -43.82 12.94 14.16
CA VAL A 835 -44.43 12.80 15.48
C VAL A 835 -45.91 13.16 15.46
N VAL A 836 -46.71 12.36 16.15
CA VAL A 836 -48.10 12.68 16.49
C VAL A 836 -48.18 12.92 17.99
N SER A 837 -48.46 14.17 18.37
CA SER A 837 -48.59 14.54 19.78
C SER A 837 -50.05 14.45 20.23
N VAL A 838 -50.30 13.63 21.25
CA VAL A 838 -51.61 13.48 21.89
C VAL A 838 -51.52 13.98 23.33
N THR A 839 -52.21 15.06 23.63
CA THR A 839 -52.33 15.64 24.98
C THR A 839 -53.63 15.18 25.64
N ALA A 840 -53.64 15.15 26.98
CA ALA A 840 -54.84 14.78 27.75
C ALA A 840 -56.09 15.57 27.34
N ASP A 841 -55.95 16.88 27.13
CA ASP A 841 -57.05 17.81 26.82
C ASP A 841 -57.70 17.57 25.45
N ASN A 842 -56.95 17.00 24.50
CA ASN A 842 -57.42 16.73 23.13
C ASN A 842 -57.77 15.25 22.89
N SER A 843 -57.61 14.39 23.90
CA SER A 843 -57.81 12.93 23.77
C SER A 843 -59.23 12.50 24.17
N SER A 844 -59.69 11.37 23.62
CA SER A 844 -60.97 10.73 23.97
C SER A 844 -61.08 10.26 25.42
N VAL A 845 -60.03 10.43 26.24
CA VAL A 845 -60.09 10.18 27.68
C VAL A 845 -61.07 11.12 28.39
N VAL A 846 -61.30 12.32 27.85
CA VAL A 846 -62.38 13.22 28.33
C VAL A 846 -63.79 12.60 28.11
N LYS A 847 -63.92 11.66 27.17
CA LYS A 847 -65.15 10.91 26.87
C LYS A 847 -65.22 9.54 27.57
N GLY A 848 -64.23 9.18 28.41
CA GLY A 848 -64.21 7.94 29.18
C GLY A 848 -63.59 6.72 28.49
N GLU A 849 -62.79 6.89 27.42
CA GLU A 849 -62.06 5.79 26.79
C GLU A 849 -60.99 5.20 27.74
N THR A 850 -60.85 3.87 27.75
CA THR A 850 -59.85 3.19 28.58
C THR A 850 -58.45 3.34 27.98
N LEU A 851 -57.40 3.38 28.83
CA LEU A 851 -56.00 3.45 28.36
C LEU A 851 -55.67 2.31 27.38
N GLN A 852 -56.25 1.12 27.60
CA GLN A 852 -56.06 -0.05 26.75
C GLN A 852 -56.57 0.20 25.33
N ASP A 853 -57.74 0.80 25.19
CA ASP A 853 -58.36 1.07 23.88
C ASP A 853 -57.67 2.23 23.16
N THR A 854 -57.29 3.28 23.89
CA THR A 854 -56.47 4.37 23.34
C THR A 854 -55.12 3.84 22.82
N ILE A 855 -54.43 2.96 23.55
CA ILE A 855 -53.15 2.37 23.12
C ILE A 855 -53.32 1.50 21.87
N ARG A 856 -54.37 0.67 21.79
CA ARG A 856 -54.65 -0.15 20.59
C ARG A 856 -54.90 0.73 19.36
N SER A 857 -55.71 1.78 19.52
CA SER A 857 -56.01 2.73 18.45
C SER A 857 -54.74 3.41 17.94
N LEU A 858 -53.94 4.01 18.83
CA LEU A 858 -52.74 4.75 18.45
C LEU A 858 -51.62 3.84 17.90
N SER A 859 -51.53 2.61 18.39
CA SER A 859 -50.57 1.63 17.90
C SER A 859 -50.84 1.16 16.47
N SER A 860 -52.06 1.34 15.96
CA SER A 860 -52.41 1.02 14.57
C SER A 860 -51.81 2.00 13.56
N TYR A 861 -51.35 3.17 14.02
CA TYR A 861 -50.84 4.25 13.17
C TYR A 861 -49.36 4.56 13.38
N SER A 862 -48.75 4.07 14.46
CA SER A 862 -47.43 4.50 14.94
C SER A 862 -46.45 3.34 14.99
N ASP A 863 -45.15 3.60 14.75
CA ASP A 863 -44.09 2.59 14.88
C ASP A 863 -43.59 2.44 16.34
N ALA A 864 -43.83 3.45 17.19
CA ALA A 864 -43.57 3.40 18.64
C ALA A 864 -44.44 4.41 19.40
N ILE A 865 -44.60 4.23 20.71
CA ILE A 865 -45.36 5.14 21.58
C ILE A 865 -44.51 5.55 22.79
N ALA A 866 -44.31 6.84 23.00
CA ALA A 866 -43.74 7.38 24.24
C ALA A 866 -44.86 7.80 25.20
N LEU A 867 -44.92 7.15 26.38
CA LEU A 867 -46.03 7.31 27.33
C LEU A 867 -45.55 7.96 28.64
N ARG A 868 -46.29 8.99 29.08
CA ARG A 868 -46.18 9.56 30.43
C ARG A 868 -47.56 9.63 31.09
N HIS A 869 -47.71 9.05 32.27
CA HIS A 869 -49.02 8.85 32.91
C HIS A 869 -48.94 8.93 34.45
N PRO A 870 -49.97 9.47 35.15
CA PRO A 870 -49.94 9.62 36.61
C PRO A 870 -50.05 8.30 37.40
N GLU A 871 -50.62 7.25 36.81
CA GLU A 871 -50.67 5.92 37.44
C GLU A 871 -49.39 5.10 37.26
N VAL A 872 -48.98 4.37 38.30
CA VAL A 872 -47.77 3.53 38.31
C VAL A 872 -47.90 2.31 37.38
N SER A 873 -49.08 1.69 37.27
CA SER A 873 -49.31 0.51 36.42
C SER A 873 -49.44 0.80 34.92
N SER A 874 -49.52 2.07 34.53
CA SER A 874 -49.80 2.54 33.17
C SER A 874 -48.85 1.98 32.11
N ALA A 875 -47.52 2.02 32.35
CA ALA A 875 -46.52 1.54 31.40
C ALA A 875 -46.66 0.03 31.13
N ALA A 876 -46.93 -0.77 32.17
CA ALA A 876 -47.13 -2.21 32.04
C ALA A 876 -48.45 -2.54 31.32
N ILE A 877 -49.52 -1.80 31.62
CA ILE A 877 -50.81 -1.92 30.93
C ILE A 877 -50.64 -1.58 29.44
N ALA A 878 -50.00 -0.46 29.11
CA ALA A 878 -49.78 -0.04 27.73
C ALA A 878 -48.95 -1.08 26.95
N ALA A 879 -47.88 -1.60 27.53
CA ALA A 879 -47.05 -2.61 26.89
C ALA A 879 -47.79 -3.94 26.62
N LYS A 880 -48.74 -4.31 27.49
CA LYS A 880 -49.55 -5.52 27.33
C LYS A 880 -50.49 -5.45 26.12
N TYR A 881 -50.98 -4.25 25.78
CA TYR A 881 -51.99 -4.06 24.75
C TYR A 881 -51.48 -3.37 23.47
N SER A 882 -50.19 -3.04 23.41
CA SER A 882 -49.56 -2.42 22.23
C SER A 882 -48.78 -3.46 21.41
N PRO A 883 -49.03 -3.58 20.10
CA PRO A 883 -48.18 -4.34 19.17
C PRO A 883 -46.86 -3.64 18.84
N VAL A 884 -46.71 -2.35 19.19
CA VAL A 884 -45.50 -1.57 18.95
C VAL A 884 -44.80 -1.20 20.26
N PRO A 885 -43.49 -0.89 20.25
CA PRO A 885 -42.75 -0.64 21.47
C PRO A 885 -43.27 0.57 22.27
N ILE A 886 -43.37 0.40 23.59
CA ILE A 886 -43.71 1.45 24.55
C ILE A 886 -42.44 1.99 25.22
N LEU A 887 -42.24 3.30 25.18
CA LEU A 887 -41.16 4.01 25.86
C LEU A 887 -41.70 4.74 27.09
N ASN A 888 -41.26 4.32 28.29
CA ASN A 888 -41.69 4.95 29.54
C ASN A 888 -41.01 6.32 29.74
N ALA A 889 -41.80 7.39 29.61
CA ALA A 889 -41.43 8.78 29.85
C ALA A 889 -41.89 9.29 31.24
N GLY A 890 -42.25 8.38 32.14
CA GLY A 890 -42.60 8.61 33.54
C GLY A 890 -43.98 8.04 33.91
N ASN A 891 -44.03 7.17 34.91
CA ASN A 891 -45.27 6.58 35.43
C ASN A 891 -45.46 6.87 36.93
N GLY A 892 -46.37 7.77 37.26
CA GLY A 892 -46.68 8.18 38.64
C GLY A 892 -45.44 8.60 39.43
N SER A 893 -45.34 8.12 40.67
CA SER A 893 -44.14 8.23 41.52
C SER A 893 -43.19 7.03 41.39
N GLY A 894 -43.37 6.19 40.36
CA GLY A 894 -42.63 4.93 40.19
C GLY A 894 -41.27 5.13 39.52
N GLU A 895 -41.21 5.08 38.19
CA GLU A 895 -39.94 5.15 37.46
C GLU A 895 -39.96 6.17 36.31
N HIS A 896 -38.76 6.61 35.91
CA HIS A 896 -38.54 7.36 34.68
C HIS A 896 -37.25 6.87 33.99
N PRO A 897 -37.30 5.69 33.34
CA PRO A 897 -36.09 5.03 32.81
C PRO A 897 -35.34 5.88 31.79
N THR A 898 -36.08 6.53 30.90
CA THR A 898 -35.52 7.39 29.85
C THR A 898 -34.81 8.63 30.39
N GLN A 899 -35.20 9.14 31.56
CA GLN A 899 -34.47 10.21 32.27
C GLN A 899 -33.23 9.65 32.98
N ALA A 900 -33.31 8.46 33.57
CA ALA A 900 -32.15 7.87 34.21
C ALA A 900 -31.02 7.52 33.22
N PHE A 901 -31.36 7.08 32.00
CA PHE A 901 -30.36 6.84 30.94
C PHE A 901 -29.58 8.10 30.56
N LEU A 902 -30.28 9.23 30.38
CA LEU A 902 -29.61 10.48 30.02
C LEU A 902 -28.83 11.08 31.19
N ASP A 903 -29.28 10.89 32.43
CA ASP A 903 -28.57 11.33 33.61
C ASP A 903 -27.24 10.57 33.75
N LEU A 904 -27.28 9.25 33.59
CA LEU A 904 -26.10 8.40 33.62
C LEU A 904 -25.14 8.69 32.45
N PHE A 905 -25.67 8.93 31.25
CA PHE A 905 -24.86 9.37 30.11
C PHE A 905 -24.17 10.71 30.41
N THR A 906 -24.90 11.66 31.01
CA THR A 906 -24.34 12.97 31.39
C THR A 906 -23.21 12.81 32.40
N ILE A 907 -23.37 11.96 33.42
CA ILE A 907 -22.30 11.68 34.40
C ILE A 907 -21.04 11.16 33.69
N ARG A 908 -21.21 10.22 32.75
CA ARG A 908 -20.10 9.66 31.97
C ARG A 908 -19.40 10.72 31.11
N GLU A 909 -20.14 11.61 30.47
CA GLU A 909 -19.57 12.67 29.61
C GLU A 909 -18.87 13.77 30.42
N GLU A 910 -19.41 14.15 31.58
CA GLU A 910 -18.83 15.22 32.39
C GLU A 910 -17.58 14.75 33.16
N LEU A 911 -17.55 13.49 33.64
CA LEU A 911 -16.46 12.96 34.48
C LEU A 911 -15.54 11.97 33.76
N GLY A 912 -15.88 11.52 32.55
CA GLY A 912 -15.13 10.52 31.78
C GLY A 912 -15.28 9.07 32.26
N THR A 913 -15.87 8.85 33.45
CA THR A 913 -16.15 7.53 34.02
C THR A 913 -17.34 7.59 34.98
N VAL A 914 -18.01 6.46 35.17
CA VAL A 914 -19.05 6.28 36.21
C VAL A 914 -18.52 5.44 37.38
N ASN A 915 -17.34 4.81 37.26
CA ASN A 915 -16.78 4.02 38.36
C ASN A 915 -15.86 4.87 39.25
N GLY A 916 -15.90 4.59 40.56
CA GLY A 916 -15.06 5.25 41.57
C GLY A 916 -15.55 6.63 42.02
N ILE A 917 -16.75 7.04 41.60
CA ILE A 917 -17.30 8.36 41.90
C ILE A 917 -18.24 8.35 43.11
N THR A 918 -18.45 9.54 43.68
CA THR A 918 -19.36 9.79 44.79
C THR A 918 -20.52 10.66 44.32
N VAL A 919 -21.73 10.12 44.31
CA VAL A 919 -22.96 10.80 43.88
C VAL A 919 -23.77 11.21 45.10
N THR A 920 -24.07 12.49 45.24
CA THR A 920 -24.90 13.02 46.33
C THR A 920 -26.26 13.43 45.78
N PHE A 921 -27.32 12.78 46.26
CA PHE A 921 -28.70 13.14 45.95
C PHE A 921 -29.25 14.09 47.03
N MET A 922 -29.88 15.18 46.59
CA MET A 922 -30.43 16.21 47.47
C MET A 922 -31.86 16.58 47.12
N GLY A 923 -32.70 16.78 48.14
CA GLY A 923 -34.04 17.40 48.01
C GLY A 923 -35.18 16.43 48.29
N ASP A 924 -36.15 16.36 47.39
CA ASP A 924 -37.26 15.40 47.45
C ASP A 924 -36.85 14.03 46.89
N LEU A 925 -36.36 13.17 47.79
CA LEU A 925 -35.96 11.80 47.45
C LEU A 925 -37.13 10.80 47.58
N LYS A 926 -38.22 11.19 48.24
CA LYS A 926 -39.40 10.35 48.45
C LYS A 926 -40.24 10.21 47.19
N TYR A 927 -40.52 11.32 46.51
CA TYR A 927 -41.33 11.34 45.28
C TYR A 927 -40.49 11.55 44.00
N GLY A 928 -39.18 11.74 44.15
CA GLY A 928 -38.23 11.93 43.05
C GLY A 928 -38.02 10.68 42.17
N ARG A 929 -38.98 10.36 41.30
CA ARG A 929 -38.86 9.22 40.36
C ARG A 929 -37.57 9.18 39.51
N PRO A 930 -36.95 10.29 39.07
CA PRO A 930 -35.64 10.22 38.39
C PRO A 930 -34.55 9.66 39.30
N VAL A 931 -34.57 10.02 40.59
CA VAL A 931 -33.64 9.49 41.60
C VAL A 931 -33.86 8.00 41.78
N HIS A 932 -35.11 7.55 41.89
CA HIS A 932 -35.44 6.14 42.05
C HIS A 932 -34.89 5.29 40.89
N SER A 933 -35.07 5.75 39.65
CA SER A 933 -34.53 5.07 38.46
C SER A 933 -32.99 5.17 38.36
N LEU A 934 -32.40 6.32 38.69
CA LEU A 934 -30.94 6.50 38.60
C LEU A 934 -30.20 5.67 39.66
N VAL A 935 -30.70 5.64 40.90
CA VAL A 935 -30.15 4.79 41.98
C VAL A 935 -30.12 3.33 41.55
N LYS A 936 -31.20 2.83 40.94
CA LYS A 936 -31.26 1.45 40.44
C LYS A 936 -30.23 1.18 39.34
N LEU A 937 -30.01 2.13 38.42
CA LEU A 937 -28.98 2.01 37.36
C LEU A 937 -27.55 2.10 37.89
N LEU A 938 -27.29 2.95 38.89
CA LEU A 938 -25.95 3.11 39.47
C LEU A 938 -25.43 1.81 40.10
N LYS A 939 -26.32 0.87 40.47
CA LYS A 939 -25.95 -0.49 40.93
C LYS A 939 -25.14 -1.29 39.90
N LEU A 940 -25.19 -0.92 38.62
CA LEU A 940 -24.39 -1.53 37.56
C LEU A 940 -22.91 -1.07 37.58
N TYR A 941 -22.57 -0.10 38.45
CA TYR A 941 -21.26 0.57 38.53
C TYR A 941 -20.76 0.62 39.98
N GLN A 942 -19.45 0.83 40.13
CA GLN A 942 -18.83 1.00 41.46
C GLN A 942 -18.96 2.46 41.90
N VAL A 943 -20.07 2.79 42.59
CA VAL A 943 -20.41 4.17 43.00
C VAL A 943 -20.74 4.23 44.48
N ARG A 944 -20.33 5.31 45.13
CA ARG A 944 -20.75 5.66 46.50
C ARG A 944 -21.86 6.69 46.46
N VAL A 945 -22.91 6.50 47.25
CA VAL A 945 -24.09 7.36 47.27
C VAL A 945 -24.23 8.04 48.63
N ASN A 946 -24.38 9.37 48.61
CA ASN A 946 -24.83 10.14 49.78
C ASN A 946 -26.28 10.60 49.57
N LEU A 947 -27.09 10.53 50.63
CA LEU A 947 -28.47 10.97 50.62
C LEU A 947 -28.65 12.18 51.55
N VAL A 948 -29.14 13.29 51.01
CA VAL A 948 -29.36 14.54 51.75
C VAL A 948 -30.82 14.97 51.59
N SER A 949 -31.63 14.79 52.63
CA SER A 949 -33.07 15.10 52.56
C SER A 949 -33.68 15.33 53.95
N PRO A 950 -34.75 16.14 54.09
CA PRO A 950 -35.50 16.26 55.33
C PRO A 950 -36.13 14.92 55.71
N LYS A 951 -36.44 14.71 56.99
CA LYS A 951 -37.03 13.46 57.49
C LYS A 951 -38.27 13.03 56.71
N GLU A 952 -39.09 13.99 56.31
CA GLU A 952 -40.36 13.78 55.62
C GLU A 952 -40.20 13.37 54.15
N LEU A 953 -39.05 13.66 53.52
CA LEU A 953 -38.77 13.41 52.09
C LEU A 953 -37.61 12.43 51.86
N ARG A 954 -37.33 11.56 52.84
CA ARG A 954 -36.32 10.51 52.72
C ARG A 954 -36.63 9.53 51.59
N LEU A 955 -35.58 8.93 51.04
CA LEU A 955 -35.68 7.87 50.05
C LEU A 955 -36.53 6.70 50.63
N PRO A 956 -37.45 6.10 49.84
CA PRO A 956 -38.24 4.95 50.28
C PRO A 956 -37.39 3.80 50.86
N ASP A 957 -37.92 3.13 51.89
CA ASP A 957 -37.17 2.12 52.67
C ASP A 957 -36.71 0.91 51.83
N ASP A 958 -37.47 0.54 50.81
CA ASP A 958 -37.12 -0.51 49.86
C ASP A 958 -35.86 -0.15 49.06
N LEU A 959 -35.81 1.04 48.45
CA LEU A 959 -34.64 1.53 47.71
C LEU A 959 -33.44 1.79 48.60
N ARG A 960 -33.68 2.26 49.83
CA ARG A 960 -32.66 2.44 50.85
C ARG A 960 -32.01 1.10 51.22
N THR A 961 -32.81 0.07 51.41
CA THR A 961 -32.32 -1.29 51.71
C THR A 961 -31.54 -1.86 50.54
N GLU A 962 -31.97 -1.62 49.30
CA GLU A 962 -31.22 -2.01 48.10
C GLU A 962 -29.82 -1.36 48.03
N LEU A 963 -29.69 -0.08 48.37
CA LEU A 963 -28.41 0.63 48.39
C LEU A 963 -27.45 0.08 49.44
N ILE A 964 -27.98 -0.29 50.62
CA ILE A 964 -27.20 -0.89 51.71
C ILE A 964 -26.70 -2.28 51.28
N ASN A 965 -27.59 -3.11 50.74
CA ASN A 965 -27.25 -4.46 50.28
C ASN A 965 -26.22 -4.46 49.14
N ALA A 966 -26.24 -3.42 48.29
CA ALA A 966 -25.25 -3.23 47.23
C ALA A 966 -23.91 -2.64 47.72
N GLY A 967 -23.79 -2.28 49.01
CA GLY A 967 -22.58 -1.67 49.57
C GLY A 967 -22.31 -0.25 49.06
N MET A 968 -23.34 0.45 48.55
CA MET A 968 -23.19 1.75 47.88
C MET A 968 -23.46 2.94 48.79
N LEU A 969 -24.28 2.77 49.85
CA LEU A 969 -24.65 3.86 50.74
C LEU A 969 -23.44 4.30 51.59
N ALA A 970 -22.98 5.53 51.39
CA ALA A 970 -21.83 6.09 52.10
C ALA A 970 -22.23 6.97 53.29
N SER A 971 -23.25 7.83 53.13
CA SER A 971 -23.78 8.65 54.24
C SER A 971 -25.21 9.11 53.99
N GLU A 972 -25.96 9.36 55.08
CA GLU A 972 -27.32 9.89 55.07
C GLU A 972 -27.36 11.08 56.05
N SER A 973 -27.86 12.24 55.59
CA SER A 973 -27.85 13.50 56.35
C SER A 973 -29.11 14.33 56.11
N GLU A 974 -29.50 15.14 57.09
CA GLU A 974 -30.58 16.13 56.97
C GLU A 974 -30.05 17.51 56.53
N GLU A 975 -28.72 17.68 56.43
CA GLU A 975 -28.09 18.92 55.98
C GLU A 975 -26.96 18.63 54.98
N LEU A 976 -26.76 19.53 54.01
CA LEU A 976 -25.61 19.49 53.12
C LEU A 976 -24.39 20.10 53.81
N THR A 977 -23.56 19.26 54.42
CA THR A 977 -22.34 19.71 55.10
C THR A 977 -21.19 19.94 54.13
N LYS A 978 -20.21 20.75 54.56
CA LYS A 978 -18.97 21.04 53.80
C LYS A 978 -18.16 19.77 53.48
N GLU A 979 -18.23 18.76 54.34
CA GLU A 979 -17.54 17.49 54.12
C GLU A 979 -18.20 16.64 53.04
N ILE A 980 -19.54 16.60 53.02
CA ILE A 980 -20.30 15.87 52.00
C ILE A 980 -20.04 16.49 50.63
N ILE A 981 -20.16 17.81 50.50
CA ILE A 981 -19.94 18.50 49.23
C ILE A 981 -18.49 18.40 48.76
N GLY A 982 -17.50 18.48 49.67
CA GLY A 982 -16.08 18.35 49.33
C GLY A 982 -15.68 16.95 48.84
N LYS A 983 -16.43 15.91 49.19
CA LYS A 983 -16.23 14.53 48.72
C LYS A 983 -17.04 14.18 47.47
N SER A 984 -18.06 14.96 47.14
CA SER A 984 -18.98 14.71 46.03
C SER A 984 -18.35 14.99 44.67
N ASP A 985 -18.56 14.07 43.73
CA ASP A 985 -18.20 14.23 42.31
C ASP A 985 -19.42 14.64 41.49
N ILE A 986 -20.61 14.19 41.89
CA ILE A 986 -21.90 14.62 41.34
C ILE A 986 -22.80 15.13 42.47
N LEU A 987 -23.40 16.30 42.28
CA LEU A 987 -24.51 16.80 43.09
C LEU A 987 -25.79 16.76 42.25
N TYR A 988 -26.71 15.85 42.59
CA TYR A 988 -27.99 15.71 41.91
C TYR A 988 -29.10 16.36 42.76
N CYS A 989 -29.55 17.53 42.33
CA CYS A 989 -30.58 18.30 43.04
C CYS A 989 -31.97 17.97 42.49
N THR A 990 -32.93 17.78 43.38
CA THR A 990 -34.34 17.55 43.04
C THR A 990 -35.22 18.67 43.56
N ARG A 991 -36.27 18.97 42.79
CA ARG A 991 -37.28 19.97 43.12
C ARG A 991 -38.30 19.39 44.11
N VAL A 992 -38.73 20.18 45.08
CA VAL A 992 -39.88 19.84 45.93
C VAL A 992 -41.18 20.06 45.14
N GLN A 993 -41.93 18.98 44.90
CA GLN A 993 -43.13 19.01 44.05
C GLN A 993 -44.38 19.38 44.84
N LYS A 994 -44.87 20.62 44.69
CA LYS A 994 -46.10 21.12 45.36
C LYS A 994 -47.29 20.18 45.17
N GLU A 995 -47.42 19.63 43.97
CA GLU A 995 -48.50 18.75 43.55
C GLU A 995 -48.53 17.38 44.25
N ARG A 996 -47.51 17.01 45.03
CA ARG A 996 -47.43 15.72 45.74
C ARG A 996 -47.73 15.83 47.24
N PHE A 997 -47.98 17.03 47.76
CA PHE A 997 -48.33 17.24 49.16
C PHE A 997 -49.84 17.26 49.36
N ALA A 998 -50.31 16.56 50.40
CA ALA A 998 -51.73 16.59 50.80
C ALA A 998 -52.10 17.88 51.54
N SER A 999 -51.13 18.53 52.20
CA SER A 999 -51.28 19.80 52.93
C SER A 999 -50.40 20.89 52.29
N ALA A 1000 -50.98 22.07 52.07
CA ALA A 1000 -50.23 23.22 51.55
C ALA A 1000 -49.18 23.75 52.53
N ASP A 1001 -49.40 23.59 53.84
CA ASP A 1001 -48.50 24.06 54.89
C ASP A 1001 -47.21 23.24 54.95
N ASP A 1002 -47.29 21.93 54.67
CA ASP A 1002 -46.10 21.05 54.61
C ASP A 1002 -45.19 21.40 53.44
N TYR A 1003 -45.78 21.80 52.31
CA TYR A 1003 -45.02 22.26 51.15
C TYR A 1003 -44.30 23.58 51.44
N GLU A 1004 -45.00 24.56 52.02
CA GLU A 1004 -44.42 25.87 52.34
C GLU A 1004 -43.26 25.78 53.33
N ARG A 1005 -43.30 24.82 54.26
CA ARG A 1005 -42.22 24.54 55.21
C ARG A 1005 -40.96 23.95 54.55
N LEU A 1006 -41.11 23.18 53.47
CA LEU A 1006 -40.04 22.35 52.89
C LEU A 1006 -39.47 22.89 51.56
N LYS A 1007 -40.17 23.79 50.87
CA LYS A 1007 -39.82 24.23 49.50
C LYS A 1007 -38.48 24.95 49.35
N ASP A 1008 -37.94 25.53 50.43
CA ASP A 1008 -36.67 26.28 50.42
C ASP A 1008 -35.63 25.66 51.38
N SER A 1009 -35.81 24.39 51.78
CA SER A 1009 -34.91 23.73 52.74
C SER A 1009 -33.49 23.51 52.20
N TYR A 1010 -33.32 23.44 50.88
CA TYR A 1010 -32.00 23.33 50.24
C TYR A 1010 -31.92 24.27 49.04
N VAL A 1011 -30.94 25.17 49.08
CA VAL A 1011 -30.65 26.11 47.99
C VAL A 1011 -29.16 26.05 47.70
N VAL A 1012 -28.80 25.68 46.46
CA VAL A 1012 -27.41 25.68 46.00
C VAL A 1012 -27.04 27.06 45.48
N ASP A 1013 -26.00 27.64 46.08
CA ASP A 1013 -25.45 28.95 45.74
C ASP A 1013 -23.91 28.92 45.68
N ASN A 1014 -23.29 30.03 45.26
CA ASN A 1014 -21.83 30.10 45.10
C ASN A 1014 -21.06 29.88 46.42
N LYS A 1015 -21.68 30.15 47.58
CA LYS A 1015 -21.04 29.96 48.89
C LYS A 1015 -20.88 28.48 49.22
N ILE A 1016 -21.92 27.68 48.94
CA ILE A 1016 -21.85 26.22 49.09
C ILE A 1016 -20.83 25.63 48.10
N LEU A 1017 -20.85 26.10 46.86
CA LEU A 1017 -19.97 25.61 45.80
C LEU A 1017 -18.49 25.97 46.00
N ALA A 1018 -18.17 26.99 46.80
CA ALA A 1018 -16.79 27.30 47.19
C ALA A 1018 -16.09 26.13 47.93
N HIS A 1019 -16.87 25.21 48.52
CA HIS A 1019 -16.36 24.02 49.21
C HIS A 1019 -16.39 22.75 48.36
N ALA A 1020 -16.89 22.82 47.13
CA ALA A 1020 -16.99 21.67 46.21
C ALA A 1020 -15.71 21.48 45.38
N LYS A 1021 -15.50 20.26 44.87
CA LYS A 1021 -14.39 19.97 43.95
C LYS A 1021 -14.49 20.82 42.68
N GLN A 1022 -13.35 21.18 42.11
CA GLN A 1022 -13.28 21.97 40.86
C GLN A 1022 -13.93 21.25 39.67
N HIS A 1023 -13.89 19.92 39.65
CA HIS A 1023 -14.41 19.06 38.57
C HIS A 1023 -15.73 18.35 38.95
N MET A 1024 -16.43 18.80 40.01
CA MET A 1024 -17.76 18.27 40.34
C MET A 1024 -18.78 18.70 39.26
N ALA A 1025 -19.81 17.90 39.01
CA ALA A 1025 -20.93 18.31 38.15
C ALA A 1025 -22.27 18.38 38.93
N ILE A 1026 -23.08 19.40 38.63
CA ILE A 1026 -24.40 19.64 39.24
C ILE A 1026 -25.48 19.27 38.22
N LEU A 1027 -26.33 18.31 38.59
CA LEU A 1027 -27.43 17.81 37.77
C LEU A 1027 -28.79 18.16 38.37
N HIS A 1028 -29.79 18.34 37.51
CA HIS A 1028 -31.15 18.67 37.93
C HIS A 1028 -32.18 18.21 36.87
N PRO A 1029 -33.26 17.51 37.25
CA PRO A 1029 -34.26 16.99 36.30
C PRO A 1029 -35.13 18.08 35.66
N LEU A 1030 -35.08 19.32 36.17
CA LEU A 1030 -35.81 20.51 35.73
C LEU A 1030 -37.35 20.32 35.71
N PRO A 1031 -38.15 21.41 35.83
CA PRO A 1031 -37.74 22.80 36.07
C PRO A 1031 -37.18 22.99 37.48
N ARG A 1032 -36.15 23.85 37.62
CA ARG A 1032 -35.73 24.36 38.92
C ARG A 1032 -36.66 25.51 39.31
N VAL A 1033 -36.98 25.65 40.57
CA VAL A 1033 -37.78 26.77 41.10
C VAL A 1033 -36.85 27.65 41.92
N ASN A 1034 -36.46 27.18 43.10
CA ASN A 1034 -35.60 27.92 44.05
C ASN A 1034 -34.37 27.11 44.49
N GLU A 1035 -34.28 25.84 44.11
CA GLU A 1035 -33.28 24.88 44.65
C GLU A 1035 -31.86 25.17 44.14
N ILE A 1036 -31.72 25.89 43.02
CA ILE A 1036 -30.44 26.33 42.45
C ILE A 1036 -30.58 27.80 42.05
N LYS A 1037 -29.74 28.67 42.61
CA LYS A 1037 -29.75 30.11 42.25
C LYS A 1037 -29.22 30.33 40.85
N GLU A 1038 -29.72 31.36 40.16
CA GLU A 1038 -29.32 31.70 38.79
C GLU A 1038 -27.82 32.02 38.66
N GLU A 1039 -27.17 32.53 39.72
CA GLU A 1039 -25.73 32.79 39.71
C GLU A 1039 -24.88 31.54 39.42
N VAL A 1040 -25.42 30.34 39.70
CA VAL A 1040 -24.75 29.06 39.45
C VAL A 1040 -24.70 28.74 37.95
N ASP A 1041 -25.52 29.35 37.10
CA ASP A 1041 -25.53 29.09 35.64
C ASP A 1041 -24.21 29.40 34.95
N PHE A 1042 -23.46 30.36 35.49
CA PHE A 1042 -22.18 30.78 34.97
C PHE A 1042 -21.01 29.94 35.53
N ASP A 1043 -21.29 29.03 36.47
CA ASP A 1043 -20.31 28.10 37.00
C ASP A 1043 -20.11 26.92 36.02
N GLN A 1044 -18.86 26.57 35.73
CA GLN A 1044 -18.53 25.46 34.83
C GLN A 1044 -19.15 24.11 35.28
N ARG A 1045 -19.38 23.96 36.59
CA ARG A 1045 -19.93 22.76 37.22
C ARG A 1045 -21.44 22.61 36.98
N ALA A 1046 -22.14 23.66 36.54
CA ALA A 1046 -23.56 23.60 36.22
C ALA A 1046 -23.81 22.79 34.93
N ALA A 1047 -24.20 21.53 35.09
CA ALA A 1047 -24.39 20.60 33.98
C ALA A 1047 -25.87 20.40 33.60
N TYR A 1048 -26.85 20.91 34.35
CA TYR A 1048 -28.29 20.63 34.13
C TYR A 1048 -28.85 21.07 32.77
N PHE A 1049 -28.29 22.10 32.11
CA PHE A 1049 -28.64 22.43 30.72
C PHE A 1049 -27.91 21.53 29.70
N ARG A 1050 -26.65 21.16 29.98
CA ARG A 1050 -25.91 20.18 29.16
C ARG A 1050 -26.57 18.81 29.22
N GLN A 1051 -27.01 18.40 30.40
CA GLN A 1051 -27.85 17.23 30.67
C GLN A 1051 -29.11 17.21 29.79
N MET A 1052 -29.78 18.35 29.62
CA MET A 1052 -30.94 18.45 28.72
C MET A 1052 -30.55 18.20 27.25
N ARG A 1053 -29.43 18.78 26.80
CA ARG A 1053 -28.89 18.56 25.45
C ARG A 1053 -28.45 17.12 25.24
N TYR A 1054 -27.77 16.50 26.20
CA TYR A 1054 -27.39 15.09 26.13
C TYR A 1054 -28.60 14.16 26.10
N GLY A 1055 -29.66 14.52 26.82
CA GLY A 1055 -30.95 13.82 26.76
C GLY A 1055 -31.59 13.75 25.39
N LEU A 1056 -31.31 14.70 24.50
CA LEU A 1056 -31.75 14.61 23.10
C LEU A 1056 -31.07 13.43 22.39
N PHE A 1057 -29.75 13.32 22.48
CA PHE A 1057 -28.98 12.28 21.77
C PHE A 1057 -29.25 10.88 22.30
N VAL A 1058 -29.42 10.74 23.63
CA VAL A 1058 -29.82 9.46 24.22
C VAL A 1058 -31.21 9.03 23.76
N ARG A 1059 -32.17 9.96 23.65
CA ARG A 1059 -33.51 9.67 23.11
C ARG A 1059 -33.46 9.34 21.62
N MET A 1060 -32.61 10.01 20.83
CA MET A 1060 -32.40 9.64 19.43
C MET A 1060 -31.86 8.22 19.31
N ALA A 1061 -30.82 7.88 20.07
CA ALA A 1061 -30.22 6.54 20.07
C ALA A 1061 -31.25 5.49 20.48
N LEU A 1062 -32.01 5.76 21.55
CA LEU A 1062 -33.05 4.86 22.03
C LEU A 1062 -34.14 4.64 20.97
N LEU A 1063 -34.62 5.70 20.31
CA LEU A 1063 -35.65 5.59 19.26
C LEU A 1063 -35.15 4.76 18.08
N ALA A 1064 -33.95 5.04 17.58
CA ALA A 1064 -33.39 4.30 16.45
C ALA A 1064 -33.12 2.82 16.78
N MET A 1065 -32.66 2.53 18.00
CA MET A 1065 -32.43 1.16 18.45
C MET A 1065 -33.74 0.41 18.72
N VAL A 1066 -34.78 1.08 19.25
CA VAL A 1066 -36.07 0.43 19.55
C VAL A 1066 -36.90 0.19 18.29
N ILE A 1067 -36.99 1.18 17.40
CA ILE A 1067 -37.76 1.08 16.14
C ILE A 1067 -37.01 0.21 15.12
N GLY A 1068 -35.68 0.26 15.13
CA GLY A 1068 -34.81 -0.39 14.14
C GLY A 1068 -34.45 0.56 13.00
N VAL A 1069 -33.46 0.16 12.19
CA VAL A 1069 -32.95 0.93 11.02
C VAL A 1069 -32.92 0.08 9.73
N ASP A 1070 -33.66 -1.04 9.74
CA ASP A 1070 -33.72 -2.02 8.65
C ASP A 1070 -35.03 -1.83 7.88
N PHE A 1071 -35.02 -0.85 6.99
CA PHE A 1071 -36.19 -0.50 6.18
C PHE A 1071 -35.81 -0.38 4.71
#